data_AF-A0A8T7B783-F1
#
_entry.id   AF-A0A8T7B783-F1
#
_cell.length_a   1.000
_cell.length_b   1.000
_cell.length_c   1.000
_cell.angle_alpha   90.00
_cell.angle_beta   90.00
_cell.angle_gamma   90.00
#
_symmetry.space_group_name_H-M   'P 1'
#
loop_
_entity.id
_entity.type
_entity.pdbx_description
1 polymer ?
#
loop_
_entity_poly.entity_id
_entity_poly.type
_entity_poly.pdbx_seq_one_letter_code
_entity_poly.pdbx_strand_id
1 'polypeptide(L)'
;MKHSNFRLYRLKALLAAFSFLFLSIMPAQAGVGPSGGLEFLGQPTSIEDRLTPSGELLSDVLADINQGCLDSSLAEARDKLEKKIAKGKITEESEKFLKERAKRYFKCLKKAVKELEKDDVLAKDEEKELKDIIKAAKKAGNIDDEEPGPSSTVGGRVTLADGSTLDDVDILASSEDDDVATMTVDGRFSLNLVPDTEYVLQLSGAGLADQIVPVMAPADGSAINIEITMIERGESQEFMAGAGGVLIGDDGAAVDVTSTSWVDAEGNPVSGDIVATLTPVDVSNSALLGAFPGEFSGIAAGDIDEGAIVSLGVVEFEFTQNGAPVQPAAGELVDILIPIYFTTNQDGSPIMEGQVIPLWALNETTGIWEQDGEGIVIESPASPSGWAMLASVNHFSWWNCDVSMSAAQAIVTVFGDQPGSAVVRATTDADIGWRPNTVETVLTVGVPSSPLFIPSTGETCFSADITFDDGTMATTLEVCVNAAPNSTVTVDLFSPEPGPLNISRSPSGIVAGFVNFPIDRVRLFPTTLETSVNYSISGGALPAGLSLNPISATQAEIVGVPTEVGPFSVTVDGDNGVDVVSVTIDYDISSDEPAPLFDDRFISFGLPAVDDSYDFNDNLDLLNGGAPDFWELLPDEGGPLPDWLSFDEDTGVLTAIDDPANTGEDPFYFARIRAENVNGSDEAFFDVCFGDLGQEEEGCFFGEF
;
A
#
# COMPACT_ATOMS: atom_id res chain seq x y z
N MET A 1 -37.28 11.59 6.83
CA MET A 1 -37.83 11.44 5.45
C MET A 1 -36.79 11.08 4.40
N LYS A 2 -35.51 11.46 4.53
CA LYS A 2 -34.44 11.09 3.57
C LYS A 2 -34.09 9.57 3.52
N HIS A 3 -34.22 8.82 4.62
CA HIS A 3 -33.99 7.35 4.62
C HIS A 3 -35.07 6.51 3.93
N SER A 4 -36.29 7.03 3.74
CA SER A 4 -37.38 6.30 3.07
C SER A 4 -37.17 6.25 1.55
N ASN A 5 -36.63 7.33 0.98
CA ASN A 5 -36.37 7.42 -0.45
C ASN A 5 -35.16 6.59 -0.88
N PHE A 6 -34.13 6.43 -0.04
CA PHE A 6 -32.96 5.61 -0.34
C PHE A 6 -33.29 4.10 -0.37
N ARG A 7 -34.16 3.64 0.53
CA ARG A 7 -34.70 2.26 0.50
C ARG A 7 -35.59 2.03 -0.72
N LEU A 8 -36.38 3.01 -1.14
CA LEU A 8 -37.20 2.93 -2.35
C LEU A 8 -36.35 2.99 -3.64
N TYR A 9 -35.18 3.67 -3.61
CA TYR A 9 -34.23 3.75 -4.71
C TYR A 9 -33.41 2.46 -4.88
N ARG A 10 -32.86 1.90 -3.80
CA ARG A 10 -32.25 0.55 -3.80
C ARG A 10 -33.27 -0.53 -4.17
N LEU A 11 -34.54 -0.37 -3.77
CA LEU A 11 -35.64 -1.26 -4.17
C LEU A 11 -35.95 -1.16 -5.66
N LYS A 12 -36.01 0.06 -6.23
CA LYS A 12 -36.16 0.27 -7.67
C LYS A 12 -34.94 -0.23 -8.43
N ALA A 13 -33.74 -0.12 -7.88
CA ALA A 13 -32.50 -0.64 -8.47
C ALA A 13 -32.42 -2.17 -8.39
N LEU A 14 -32.86 -2.81 -7.30
CA LEU A 14 -32.93 -4.28 -7.16
C LEU A 14 -34.08 -4.90 -7.93
N LEU A 15 -35.24 -4.24 -8.02
CA LEU A 15 -36.32 -4.66 -8.92
C LEU A 15 -35.98 -4.35 -10.38
N ALA A 16 -35.28 -3.24 -10.66
CA ALA A 16 -34.76 -2.96 -11.99
C ALA A 16 -33.66 -3.93 -12.36
N ALA A 17 -32.77 -4.33 -11.45
CA ALA A 17 -31.72 -5.33 -11.63
C ALA A 17 -32.28 -6.76 -11.66
N PHE A 18 -33.31 -7.09 -10.89
CA PHE A 18 -34.02 -8.37 -11.00
C PHE A 18 -34.85 -8.43 -12.30
N SER A 19 -35.47 -7.31 -12.68
CA SER A 19 -36.07 -7.16 -13.99
C SER A 19 -34.99 -7.14 -15.08
N PHE A 20 -33.79 -6.61 -14.86
CA PHE A 20 -32.69 -6.57 -15.83
C PHE A 20 -32.03 -7.93 -15.97
N LEU A 21 -31.87 -8.70 -14.89
CA LEU A 21 -31.34 -10.06 -14.88
C LEU A 21 -32.33 -11.03 -15.53
N PHE A 22 -33.64 -10.77 -15.41
CA PHE A 22 -34.66 -11.51 -16.18
C PHE A 22 -34.89 -10.94 -17.59
N LEU A 23 -34.74 -9.63 -17.84
CA LEU A 23 -34.85 -8.99 -19.17
C LEU A 23 -33.62 -9.28 -20.03
N SER A 24 -32.44 -9.49 -19.44
CA SER A 24 -31.23 -9.95 -20.15
C SER A 24 -31.31 -11.44 -20.51
N ILE A 25 -32.23 -12.19 -19.88
CA ILE A 25 -32.65 -13.54 -20.28
C ILE A 25 -33.89 -13.49 -21.21
N MET A 26 -34.47 -12.32 -21.46
CA MET A 26 -35.49 -12.15 -22.50
C MET A 26 -34.84 -11.78 -23.84
N PRO A 27 -34.87 -12.70 -24.80
CA PRO A 27 -35.35 -12.33 -26.13
C PRO A 27 -36.75 -12.90 -26.35
N ALA A 28 -37.52 -12.15 -27.11
CA ALA A 28 -38.74 -12.47 -27.86
C ALA A 28 -39.49 -13.79 -27.56
N GLN A 29 -40.82 -13.67 -27.52
CA GLN A 29 -41.78 -14.78 -27.71
C GLN A 29 -41.21 -15.83 -28.66
N ALA A 30 -41.32 -17.12 -28.32
CA ALA A 30 -40.99 -18.18 -29.27
C ALA A 30 -41.69 -17.86 -30.59
N GLY A 31 -40.89 -17.71 -31.63
CA GLY A 31 -41.29 -17.14 -32.90
C GLY A 31 -40.41 -17.66 -34.01
N VAL A 32 -40.86 -17.45 -35.24
CA VAL A 32 -40.15 -17.87 -36.44
C VAL A 32 -38.95 -16.95 -36.65
N GLY A 33 -37.73 -17.48 -36.51
CA GLY A 33 -36.50 -16.74 -36.77
C GLY A 33 -36.39 -16.30 -38.24
N PRO A 34 -35.47 -15.38 -38.58
CA PRO A 34 -35.33 -14.82 -39.94
C PRO A 34 -35.01 -15.86 -41.04
N SER A 35 -34.69 -17.10 -40.65
CA SER A 35 -34.43 -18.26 -41.51
C SER A 35 -35.58 -19.29 -41.58
N GLY A 36 -36.69 -19.09 -40.84
CA GLY A 36 -37.85 -19.99 -40.85
C GLY A 36 -37.85 -21.11 -39.79
N GLY A 37 -36.86 -21.17 -38.89
CA GLY A 37 -36.76 -22.14 -37.80
C GLY A 37 -37.32 -21.64 -36.47
N LEU A 38 -37.67 -22.56 -35.56
CA LEU A 38 -38.20 -22.27 -34.22
C LEU A 38 -37.09 -21.73 -33.30
N GLU A 39 -37.36 -20.65 -32.57
CA GLU A 39 -36.46 -20.12 -31.53
C GLU A 39 -37.00 -20.45 -30.12
N PHE A 40 -36.10 -20.84 -29.22
CA PHE A 40 -36.43 -21.12 -27.81
C PHE A 40 -35.42 -20.44 -26.87
N LEU A 41 -35.91 -19.66 -25.90
CA LEU A 41 -35.10 -18.82 -25.01
C LEU A 41 -34.09 -17.93 -25.77
N GLY A 42 -34.47 -17.43 -26.94
CA GLY A 42 -33.63 -16.59 -27.79
C GLY A 42 -32.49 -17.31 -28.51
N GLN A 43 -32.48 -18.65 -28.49
CA GLN A 43 -31.53 -19.47 -29.25
C GLN A 43 -32.27 -20.13 -30.44
N PRO A 44 -31.68 -20.13 -31.65
CA PRO A 44 -32.23 -20.86 -32.78
C PRO A 44 -32.14 -22.37 -32.51
N THR A 45 -33.16 -23.10 -32.94
CA THR A 45 -33.22 -24.56 -32.82
C THR A 45 -33.24 -25.23 -34.20
N SER A 46 -32.90 -26.52 -34.24
CA SER A 46 -33.06 -27.38 -35.41
C SER A 46 -34.50 -27.89 -35.60
N ILE A 47 -35.41 -27.51 -34.68
CA ILE A 47 -36.78 -27.97 -34.61
C ILE A 47 -37.65 -27.22 -35.62
N GLU A 48 -38.42 -27.96 -36.43
CA GLU A 48 -39.42 -27.38 -37.31
C GLU A 48 -40.63 -26.90 -36.51
N ASP A 49 -41.07 -25.66 -36.75
CA ASP A 49 -42.31 -25.16 -36.17
C ASP A 49 -43.50 -25.80 -36.89
N ARG A 50 -44.18 -26.71 -36.19
CA ARG A 50 -45.25 -27.55 -36.72
C ARG A 50 -46.48 -27.49 -35.84
N LEU A 51 -47.63 -27.89 -36.39
CA LEU A 51 -48.83 -28.10 -35.60
C LEU A 51 -48.65 -29.30 -34.67
N THR A 52 -48.92 -29.10 -33.39
CA THR A 52 -49.01 -30.15 -32.38
C THR A 52 -50.26 -31.01 -32.60
N PRO A 53 -50.38 -32.17 -31.93
CA PRO A 53 -51.60 -32.97 -31.94
C PRO A 53 -52.87 -32.22 -31.47
N SER A 54 -52.72 -31.13 -30.69
CA SER A 54 -53.84 -30.26 -30.28
C SER A 54 -54.25 -29.23 -31.33
N GLY A 55 -53.47 -29.08 -32.41
CA GLY A 55 -53.74 -28.13 -33.50
C GLY A 55 -53.18 -26.72 -33.27
N GLU A 56 -52.29 -26.55 -32.30
CA GLU A 56 -51.57 -25.30 -32.00
C GLU A 56 -50.16 -25.37 -32.62
N LEU A 57 -49.53 -24.23 -32.91
CA LEU A 57 -48.13 -24.24 -33.34
C LEU A 57 -47.22 -24.59 -32.15
N LEU A 58 -46.15 -25.34 -32.41
CA LEU A 58 -45.19 -25.73 -31.39
C LEU A 58 -44.51 -24.51 -30.75
N SER A 59 -44.25 -23.46 -31.54
CA SER A 59 -43.77 -22.17 -31.04
C SER A 59 -44.73 -21.55 -30.01
N ASP A 60 -46.03 -21.52 -30.30
CA ASP A 60 -47.06 -21.00 -29.38
C ASP A 60 -47.11 -21.82 -28.07
N VAL A 61 -47.06 -23.14 -28.17
CA VAL A 61 -47.05 -24.04 -26.99
C VAL A 61 -45.81 -23.81 -26.11
N LEU A 62 -44.64 -23.63 -26.72
CA LEU A 62 -43.40 -23.36 -25.98
C LEU A 62 -43.40 -21.94 -25.38
N ALA A 63 -43.99 -20.95 -26.06
CA ALA A 63 -44.17 -19.60 -25.52
C ALA A 63 -45.08 -19.61 -24.28
N ASP A 64 -46.20 -20.32 -24.33
CA ASP A 64 -47.13 -20.44 -23.21
C ASP A 64 -46.52 -21.15 -22.00
N ILE A 65 -45.74 -22.22 -22.24
CA ILE A 65 -44.98 -22.91 -21.20
C ILE A 65 -43.97 -21.96 -20.54
N ASN A 66 -43.24 -21.19 -21.36
CA ASN A 66 -42.25 -20.25 -20.87
C ASN A 66 -42.89 -19.19 -19.96
N GLN A 67 -43.98 -18.58 -20.44
CA GLN A 67 -44.72 -17.56 -19.70
C GLN A 67 -45.34 -18.13 -18.42
N GLY A 68 -45.93 -19.33 -18.47
CA GLY A 68 -46.52 -19.97 -17.28
C GLY A 68 -45.48 -20.32 -16.21
N CYS A 69 -44.30 -20.80 -16.61
CA CYS A 69 -43.20 -21.05 -15.67
C CYS A 69 -42.66 -19.75 -15.06
N LEU A 70 -42.64 -18.66 -15.83
CA LEU A 70 -42.23 -17.34 -15.36
C LEU A 70 -43.23 -16.75 -14.36
N ASP A 71 -44.52 -16.73 -14.71
CA ASP A 71 -45.59 -16.13 -13.90
C ASP A 71 -45.73 -16.83 -12.54
N SER A 72 -45.63 -18.16 -12.52
CA SER A 72 -45.65 -18.94 -11.28
C SER A 72 -44.45 -18.62 -10.36
N SER A 73 -43.28 -18.37 -10.95
CA SER A 73 -42.07 -18.02 -10.21
C SER A 73 -42.11 -16.59 -9.67
N LEU A 74 -42.66 -15.64 -10.44
CA LEU A 74 -42.77 -14.22 -10.08
C LEU A 74 -43.86 -13.93 -9.05
N ALA A 75 -45.04 -14.56 -9.17
CA ALA A 75 -46.15 -14.36 -8.24
C ALA A 75 -45.78 -14.71 -6.79
N GLU A 76 -45.03 -15.80 -6.61
CA GLU A 76 -44.54 -16.21 -5.28
C GLU A 76 -43.35 -15.39 -4.77
N ALA A 77 -42.52 -14.84 -5.67
CA ALA A 77 -41.42 -13.95 -5.30
C ALA A 77 -41.97 -12.65 -4.71
N ARG A 78 -43.00 -12.09 -5.34
CA ARG A 78 -43.65 -10.85 -4.91
C ARG A 78 -44.30 -10.95 -3.52
N ASP A 79 -45.10 -11.98 -3.27
CA ASP A 79 -45.78 -12.18 -1.96
C ASP A 79 -44.78 -12.34 -0.80
N LYS A 80 -43.66 -13.05 -1.01
CA LYS A 80 -42.63 -13.22 0.02
C LYS A 80 -41.75 -11.99 0.23
N LEU A 81 -41.43 -11.27 -0.85
CA LEU A 81 -40.65 -10.03 -0.75
C LEU A 81 -41.46 -8.95 -0.01
N GLU A 82 -42.75 -8.81 -0.31
CA GLU A 82 -43.67 -7.92 0.42
C GLU A 82 -43.72 -8.25 1.92
N LYS A 83 -43.68 -9.54 2.30
CA LYS A 83 -43.63 -9.99 3.71
C LYS A 83 -42.27 -9.75 4.40
N LYS A 84 -41.14 -9.88 3.70
CA LYS A 84 -39.81 -9.59 4.25
C LYS A 84 -39.59 -8.07 4.42
N ILE A 85 -40.10 -7.27 3.47
CA ILE A 85 -40.11 -5.79 3.54
C ILE A 85 -40.86 -5.29 4.78
N ALA A 86 -42.03 -5.88 5.08
CA ALA A 86 -42.80 -5.55 6.28
C ALA A 86 -42.05 -5.81 7.60
N LYS A 87 -40.95 -6.58 7.56
CA LYS A 87 -40.09 -6.92 8.71
C LYS A 87 -38.73 -6.22 8.71
N GLY A 88 -38.46 -5.34 7.74
CA GLY A 88 -37.24 -4.52 7.72
C GLY A 88 -35.93 -5.27 7.44
N LYS A 89 -35.98 -6.53 6.97
CA LYS A 89 -34.80 -7.34 6.64
C LYS A 89 -34.60 -7.40 5.12
N ILE A 90 -33.60 -6.67 4.60
CA ILE A 90 -33.10 -6.85 3.23
C ILE A 90 -31.58 -7.01 3.36
N THR A 91 -31.09 -8.26 3.28
CA THR A 91 -29.68 -8.69 3.38
C THR A 91 -29.32 -9.59 2.19
N GLU A 92 -28.09 -10.11 2.12
CA GLU A 92 -27.60 -11.18 1.20
C GLU A 92 -28.57 -12.38 1.03
N GLU A 93 -29.43 -12.64 2.02
CA GLU A 93 -30.54 -13.60 1.89
C GLU A 93 -31.46 -13.32 0.68
N SER A 94 -31.48 -12.08 0.20
CA SER A 94 -32.30 -11.66 -0.94
C SER A 94 -31.72 -12.22 -2.25
N GLU A 95 -30.39 -12.22 -2.42
CA GLU A 95 -29.74 -12.78 -3.60
C GLU A 95 -29.88 -14.32 -3.64
N LYS A 96 -29.62 -14.98 -2.51
CA LYS A 96 -29.87 -16.42 -2.33
C LYS A 96 -31.31 -16.79 -2.66
N PHE A 97 -32.28 -15.94 -2.26
CA PHE A 97 -33.69 -16.12 -2.58
C PHE A 97 -33.99 -15.97 -4.08
N LEU A 98 -33.34 -15.03 -4.77
CA LEU A 98 -33.54 -14.82 -6.22
C LEU A 98 -32.91 -15.97 -7.03
N LYS A 99 -31.71 -16.45 -6.67
CA LYS A 99 -31.08 -17.66 -7.23
C LYS A 99 -31.98 -18.88 -7.05
N GLU A 100 -32.54 -19.08 -5.86
CA GLU A 100 -33.54 -20.13 -5.56
C GLU A 100 -34.84 -20.04 -6.38
N ARG A 101 -35.20 -18.86 -6.88
CA ARG A 101 -36.39 -18.67 -7.72
C ARG A 101 -36.08 -18.91 -9.19
N ALA A 102 -34.93 -18.47 -9.66
CA ALA A 102 -34.46 -18.79 -10.99
C ALA A 102 -34.22 -20.31 -11.18
N LYS A 103 -33.73 -21.01 -10.15
CA LYS A 103 -33.66 -22.49 -10.12
C LYS A 103 -35.03 -23.15 -10.35
N ARG A 104 -36.09 -22.62 -9.73
CA ARG A 104 -37.47 -23.14 -9.89
C ARG A 104 -38.03 -22.91 -11.29
N TYR A 105 -37.76 -21.75 -11.88
CA TYR A 105 -38.14 -21.45 -13.27
C TYR A 105 -37.53 -22.46 -14.25
N PHE A 106 -36.22 -22.69 -14.20
CA PHE A 106 -35.57 -23.66 -15.09
C PHE A 106 -35.99 -25.11 -14.81
N LYS A 107 -36.31 -25.44 -13.55
CA LYS A 107 -36.89 -26.74 -13.19
C LYS A 107 -38.30 -26.92 -13.78
N CYS A 108 -39.11 -25.87 -13.81
CA CYS A 108 -40.42 -25.86 -14.44
C CYS A 108 -40.29 -26.12 -15.95
N LEU A 109 -39.40 -25.39 -16.64
CA LEU A 109 -39.13 -25.58 -18.08
C LEU A 109 -38.68 -27.00 -18.41
N LYS A 110 -37.68 -27.54 -17.69
CA LYS A 110 -37.21 -28.93 -17.90
C LYS A 110 -38.30 -29.96 -17.71
N LYS A 111 -39.22 -29.71 -16.76
CA LYS A 111 -40.37 -30.59 -16.53
C LYS A 111 -41.37 -30.50 -17.67
N ALA A 112 -41.72 -29.29 -18.10
CA ALA A 112 -42.69 -29.07 -19.18
C ALA A 112 -42.23 -29.65 -20.52
N VAL A 113 -40.97 -29.43 -20.91
CA VAL A 113 -40.35 -30.04 -22.10
C VAL A 113 -40.41 -31.57 -22.04
N LYS A 114 -40.21 -32.17 -20.86
CA LYS A 114 -40.33 -33.61 -20.66
C LYS A 114 -41.76 -34.13 -20.77
N GLU A 115 -42.77 -33.35 -20.35
CA GLU A 115 -44.17 -33.75 -20.56
C GLU A 115 -44.55 -33.64 -22.04
N LEU A 116 -44.04 -32.66 -22.79
CA LEU A 116 -44.24 -32.57 -24.24
C LEU A 116 -43.69 -33.79 -24.99
N GLU A 117 -42.55 -34.36 -24.57
CA GLU A 117 -42.05 -35.63 -25.14
C GLU A 117 -42.98 -36.80 -24.83
N LYS A 118 -43.49 -36.90 -23.60
CA LYS A 118 -44.41 -37.97 -23.19
C LYS A 118 -45.76 -37.89 -23.90
N ASP A 119 -46.22 -36.69 -24.22
CA ASP A 119 -47.48 -36.43 -24.92
C ASP A 119 -47.33 -36.54 -26.45
N ASP A 120 -46.21 -37.07 -26.94
CA ASP A 120 -45.85 -37.22 -28.36
C ASP A 120 -45.87 -35.87 -29.14
N VAL A 121 -45.69 -34.75 -28.43
CA VAL A 121 -45.56 -33.41 -29.03
C VAL A 121 -44.13 -33.17 -29.53
N LEU A 122 -43.13 -33.63 -28.76
CA LEU A 122 -41.70 -33.57 -29.11
C LEU A 122 -41.12 -34.97 -29.32
N ALA A 123 -40.21 -35.10 -30.29
CA ALA A 123 -39.33 -36.26 -30.38
C ALA A 123 -38.23 -36.20 -29.31
N LYS A 124 -37.58 -37.34 -29.03
CA LYS A 124 -36.57 -37.46 -27.97
C LYS A 124 -35.32 -36.61 -28.20
N ASP A 125 -34.93 -36.44 -29.45
CA ASP A 125 -33.84 -35.57 -29.87
C ASP A 125 -34.20 -34.09 -29.72
N GLU A 126 -35.44 -33.71 -30.04
CA GLU A 126 -35.96 -32.35 -29.82
C GLU A 126 -36.06 -32.01 -28.32
N GLU A 127 -36.54 -32.95 -27.49
CA GLU A 127 -36.55 -32.81 -26.03
C GLU A 127 -35.13 -32.58 -25.48
N LYS A 128 -34.15 -33.30 -26.04
CA LYS A 128 -32.75 -33.17 -25.65
C LYS A 128 -32.21 -31.78 -26.03
N GLU A 129 -32.44 -31.33 -27.26
CA GLU A 129 -32.00 -30.03 -27.74
C GLU A 129 -32.55 -28.88 -26.88
N LEU A 130 -33.87 -28.88 -26.59
CA LEU A 130 -34.48 -27.86 -25.73
C LEU A 130 -33.93 -27.89 -24.30
N LYS A 131 -33.61 -29.08 -23.76
CA LYS A 131 -32.97 -29.20 -22.43
C LYS A 131 -31.54 -28.68 -22.40
N ASP A 132 -30.80 -28.84 -23.49
CA ASP A 132 -29.44 -28.33 -23.63
C ASP A 132 -29.47 -26.79 -23.69
N ILE A 133 -30.44 -26.20 -24.41
CA ILE A 133 -30.69 -24.75 -24.40
C ILE A 133 -31.06 -24.25 -22.99
N ILE A 134 -31.93 -24.96 -22.27
CA ILE A 134 -32.26 -24.63 -20.87
C ILE A 134 -31.02 -24.71 -19.97
N LYS A 135 -30.13 -25.69 -20.20
CA LYS A 135 -28.88 -25.83 -19.44
C LYS A 135 -27.93 -24.67 -19.73
N ALA A 136 -27.78 -24.29 -21.00
CA ALA A 136 -26.96 -23.15 -21.41
C ALA A 136 -27.50 -21.83 -20.81
N ALA A 137 -28.81 -21.60 -20.85
CA ALA A 137 -29.44 -20.43 -20.23
C ALA A 137 -29.29 -20.40 -18.69
N LYS A 138 -29.35 -21.57 -18.04
CA LYS A 138 -29.09 -21.71 -16.59
C LYS A 138 -27.64 -21.37 -16.24
N LYS A 139 -26.68 -21.80 -17.06
CA LYS A 139 -25.25 -21.51 -16.90
C LYS A 139 -24.93 -20.04 -17.14
N ALA A 140 -25.48 -19.45 -18.21
CA ALA A 140 -25.29 -18.03 -18.54
C ALA A 140 -25.83 -17.09 -17.46
N GLY A 141 -26.86 -17.50 -16.71
CA GLY A 141 -27.37 -16.76 -15.56
C GLY A 141 -26.60 -16.94 -14.25
N ASN A 142 -25.54 -17.76 -14.24
CA ASN A 142 -24.80 -18.18 -13.03
C ASN A 142 -25.71 -18.86 -11.97
N ILE A 143 -26.62 -19.73 -12.42
CA ILE A 143 -27.64 -20.40 -11.58
C ILE A 143 -27.34 -21.89 -11.52
N ASP A 144 -26.09 -22.34 -11.48
CA ASP A 144 -25.80 -23.77 -11.36
C ASP A 144 -26.01 -24.32 -9.93
N ASP A 145 -26.21 -25.63 -9.85
CA ASP A 145 -26.24 -26.43 -8.60
C ASP A 145 -24.84 -27.01 -8.38
N GLU A 146 -23.80 -26.18 -8.48
CA GLU A 146 -22.66 -26.42 -7.62
C GLU A 146 -23.14 -26.00 -6.22
N GLU A 147 -22.98 -26.87 -5.22
CA GLU A 147 -22.76 -26.33 -3.88
C GLU A 147 -21.72 -25.22 -4.04
N PRO A 148 -21.88 -24.03 -3.41
CA PRO A 148 -20.77 -23.08 -3.44
C PRO A 148 -19.52 -23.89 -3.10
N GLY A 149 -18.54 -23.85 -4.01
CA GLY A 149 -17.27 -24.51 -3.75
C GLY A 149 -16.78 -24.07 -2.37
N PRO A 150 -15.93 -24.88 -1.73
CA PRO A 150 -15.29 -24.43 -0.50
C PRO A 150 -14.76 -23.01 -0.75
N SER A 151 -15.08 -22.09 0.17
CA SER A 151 -14.82 -20.66 0.00
C SER A 151 -14.35 -20.10 1.32
N SER A 152 -13.27 -19.33 1.28
CA SER A 152 -12.75 -18.61 2.43
C SER A 152 -12.78 -17.10 2.15
N THR A 153 -12.66 -16.30 3.20
CA THR A 153 -12.71 -14.83 3.06
C THR A 153 -11.39 -14.20 3.45
N VAL A 154 -10.78 -13.45 2.53
CA VAL A 154 -9.68 -12.53 2.83
C VAL A 154 -10.26 -11.12 2.80
N GLY A 155 -10.38 -10.51 3.97
CA GLY A 155 -10.77 -9.11 4.12
C GLY A 155 -9.60 -8.27 4.57
N GLY A 156 -9.76 -6.95 4.56
CA GLY A 156 -8.72 -6.09 5.09
C GLY A 156 -9.02 -4.60 5.02
N ARG A 157 -8.02 -3.83 5.46
CA ARG A 157 -7.95 -2.38 5.29
C ARG A 157 -6.78 -2.03 4.40
N VAL A 158 -6.95 -0.98 3.58
CA VAL A 158 -5.87 -0.36 2.81
C VAL A 158 -5.66 1.05 3.33
N THR A 159 -4.42 1.38 3.70
CA THR A 159 -4.06 2.68 4.26
C THR A 159 -2.80 3.26 3.63
N LEU A 160 -2.58 4.57 3.76
CA LEU A 160 -1.22 5.14 3.66
C LEU A 160 -0.44 4.91 4.95
N ALA A 161 0.86 5.23 4.95
CA ALA A 161 1.74 5.09 6.11
C ALA A 161 1.29 5.95 7.32
N ASP A 162 0.64 7.09 7.07
CA ASP A 162 0.02 7.94 8.10
C ASP A 162 -1.27 7.35 8.70
N GLY A 163 -1.72 6.19 8.20
CA GLY A 163 -2.92 5.48 8.63
C GLY A 163 -4.23 5.98 8.03
N SER A 164 -4.20 6.97 7.14
CA SER A 164 -5.36 7.39 6.35
C SER A 164 -5.84 6.24 5.47
N THR A 165 -7.16 6.06 5.38
CA THR A 165 -7.77 4.96 4.62
C THR A 165 -7.95 5.31 3.16
N LEU A 166 -7.66 4.35 2.27
CA LEU A 166 -7.73 4.54 0.82
C LEU A 166 -8.99 3.90 0.20
N ASP A 167 -9.80 4.73 -0.45
CA ASP A 167 -10.95 4.34 -1.26
C ASP A 167 -10.57 4.22 -2.74
N ASP A 168 -11.40 3.52 -3.52
CA ASP A 168 -11.23 3.37 -4.97
C ASP A 168 -9.87 2.76 -5.40
N VAL A 169 -9.26 1.95 -4.51
CA VAL A 169 -8.10 1.11 -4.85
C VAL A 169 -8.62 -0.17 -5.47
N ASP A 170 -8.20 -0.46 -6.70
CA ASP A 170 -8.51 -1.71 -7.39
C ASP A 170 -7.60 -2.81 -6.85
N ILE A 171 -8.18 -3.99 -6.55
CA ILE A 171 -7.47 -5.15 -6.04
C ILE A 171 -7.75 -6.34 -6.93
N LEU A 172 -6.71 -6.90 -7.54
CA LEU A 172 -6.75 -8.16 -8.28
C LEU A 172 -6.03 -9.23 -7.47
N ALA A 173 -6.76 -10.26 -7.04
CA ALA A 173 -6.18 -11.45 -6.44
C ALA A 173 -6.02 -12.53 -7.52
N SER A 174 -4.79 -12.93 -7.79
CA SER A 174 -4.47 -13.92 -8.83
C SER A 174 -3.81 -15.16 -8.24
N SER A 175 -4.17 -16.33 -8.78
CA SER A 175 -3.54 -17.63 -8.50
C SER A 175 -3.31 -18.37 -9.81
N GLU A 176 -2.77 -19.60 -9.78
CA GLU A 176 -2.55 -20.37 -11.02
C GLU A 176 -3.86 -20.66 -11.80
N ASP A 177 -4.98 -20.82 -11.09
CA ASP A 177 -6.25 -21.31 -11.65
C ASP A 177 -7.42 -20.33 -11.50
N ASP A 178 -7.27 -19.24 -10.74
CA ASP A 178 -8.37 -18.34 -10.37
C ASP A 178 -7.92 -16.90 -10.19
N ASP A 179 -8.72 -15.97 -10.74
CA ASP A 179 -8.53 -14.52 -10.61
C ASP A 179 -9.82 -13.89 -10.06
N VAL A 180 -9.69 -13.13 -8.97
CA VAL A 180 -10.81 -12.46 -8.31
C VAL A 180 -10.48 -10.99 -8.09
N ALA A 181 -11.32 -10.10 -8.61
CA ALA A 181 -11.15 -8.66 -8.45
C ALA A 181 -12.18 -8.04 -7.50
N THR A 182 -11.76 -7.02 -6.77
CA THR A 182 -12.61 -6.15 -5.96
C THR A 182 -12.02 -4.74 -5.93
N MET A 183 -12.67 -3.83 -5.20
CA MET A 183 -12.11 -2.52 -4.92
C MET A 183 -12.39 -2.11 -3.48
N THR A 184 -11.62 -1.17 -2.95
CA THR A 184 -11.84 -0.67 -1.59
C THR A 184 -13.06 0.22 -1.51
N VAL A 185 -13.80 0.08 -0.40
CA VAL A 185 -14.91 0.96 -0.01
C VAL A 185 -14.78 1.25 1.48
N ASP A 186 -14.77 2.53 1.83
CA ASP A 186 -14.45 3.04 3.18
C ASP A 186 -13.11 2.46 3.70
N GLY A 187 -12.09 2.39 2.84
CA GLY A 187 -10.77 1.87 3.16
C GLY A 187 -10.67 0.36 3.27
N ARG A 188 -11.72 -0.39 2.93
CA ARG A 188 -11.82 -1.84 3.21
C ARG A 188 -12.16 -2.65 1.98
N PHE A 189 -11.68 -3.88 1.96
CA PHE A 189 -12.00 -4.87 0.92
C PHE A 189 -12.42 -6.21 1.53
N SER A 190 -13.03 -7.04 0.69
CA SER A 190 -13.36 -8.43 0.99
C SER A 190 -13.36 -9.24 -0.30
N LEU A 191 -12.58 -10.31 -0.30
CA LEU A 191 -12.44 -11.28 -1.38
C LEU A 191 -12.94 -12.65 -0.89
N ASN A 192 -13.72 -13.34 -1.73
CA ASN A 192 -14.03 -14.75 -1.52
C ASN A 192 -13.11 -15.57 -2.41
N LEU A 193 -12.22 -16.33 -1.81
CA LEU A 193 -11.14 -17.04 -2.50
C LEU A 193 -11.28 -18.55 -2.29
N VAL A 194 -10.57 -19.32 -3.12
CA VAL A 194 -10.44 -20.76 -2.91
C VAL A 194 -9.62 -21.00 -1.64
N PRO A 195 -10.10 -21.80 -0.67
CA PRO A 195 -9.38 -22.05 0.58
C PRO A 195 -8.04 -22.73 0.38
N ASP A 196 -7.14 -22.53 1.36
CA ASP A 196 -5.82 -23.17 1.41
C ASP A 196 -5.02 -22.99 0.10
N THR A 197 -5.22 -21.84 -0.57
CA THR A 197 -4.61 -21.49 -1.85
C THR A 197 -3.87 -20.17 -1.69
N GLU A 198 -2.66 -20.11 -2.22
CA GLU A 198 -1.86 -18.90 -2.27
C GLU A 198 -2.34 -18.01 -3.42
N TYR A 199 -2.52 -16.73 -3.12
CA TYR A 199 -2.85 -15.69 -4.08
C TYR A 199 -1.82 -14.58 -3.98
N VAL A 200 -1.61 -13.87 -5.09
CA VAL A 200 -0.93 -12.57 -5.10
C VAL A 200 -1.97 -11.50 -5.29
N LEU A 201 -2.06 -10.59 -4.32
CA LEU A 201 -2.90 -9.40 -4.41
C LEU A 201 -2.10 -8.28 -5.08
N GLN A 202 -2.56 -7.82 -6.24
CA GLN A 202 -2.06 -6.63 -6.91
C GLN A 202 -3.04 -5.48 -6.63
N LEU A 203 -2.55 -4.42 -6.01
CA LEU A 203 -3.33 -3.23 -5.68
C LEU A 203 -2.83 -2.06 -6.51
N SER A 204 -3.76 -1.36 -7.16
CA SER A 204 -3.46 -0.18 -7.98
C SER A 204 -4.46 0.94 -7.69
N GLY A 205 -3.99 2.17 -7.79
CA GLY A 205 -4.81 3.37 -7.56
C GLY A 205 -4.16 4.61 -8.13
N ALA A 206 -4.98 5.63 -8.43
CA ALA A 206 -4.47 6.85 -9.04
C ALA A 206 -3.49 7.58 -8.11
N GLY A 207 -2.25 7.79 -8.58
CA GLY A 207 -1.20 8.47 -7.83
C GLY A 207 -0.58 7.63 -6.72
N LEU A 208 -0.82 6.32 -6.70
CA LEU A 208 -0.21 5.38 -5.75
C LEU A 208 0.77 4.48 -6.48
N ALA A 209 1.87 4.12 -5.83
CA ALA A 209 2.73 3.04 -6.31
C ALA A 209 1.98 1.70 -6.23
N ASP A 210 2.18 0.83 -7.23
CA ASP A 210 1.47 -0.45 -7.26
C ASP A 210 2.00 -1.36 -6.16
N GLN A 211 1.08 -2.00 -5.43
CA GLN A 211 1.41 -2.82 -4.27
C GLN A 211 1.15 -4.30 -4.56
N ILE A 212 2.14 -5.15 -4.24
CA ILE A 212 2.12 -6.59 -4.51
C ILE A 212 2.18 -7.33 -3.18
N VAL A 213 1.16 -8.10 -2.83
CA VAL A 213 1.04 -8.79 -1.54
C VAL A 213 0.66 -10.24 -1.74
N PRO A 214 1.61 -11.19 -1.63
CA PRO A 214 1.28 -12.60 -1.49
C PRO A 214 0.42 -12.85 -0.24
N VAL A 215 -0.48 -13.82 -0.29
CA VAL A 215 -1.33 -14.17 0.85
C VAL A 215 -1.83 -15.60 0.73
N MET A 216 -1.92 -16.31 1.84
CA MET A 216 -2.63 -17.58 1.92
C MET A 216 -4.10 -17.33 2.22
N ALA A 217 -5.00 -17.84 1.38
CA ALA A 217 -6.43 -17.87 1.69
C ALA A 217 -6.67 -18.87 2.85
N PRO A 218 -7.45 -18.50 3.89
CA PRO A 218 -7.61 -19.37 5.04
C PRO A 218 -8.43 -20.63 4.71
N ALA A 219 -8.56 -21.52 5.69
CA ALA A 219 -9.31 -22.76 5.56
C ALA A 219 -10.78 -22.52 5.17
N ASP A 220 -11.43 -23.56 4.64
CA ASP A 220 -12.81 -23.49 4.15
C ASP A 220 -13.79 -22.98 5.23
N GLY A 221 -14.57 -21.96 4.88
CA GLY A 221 -15.53 -21.31 5.78
C GLY A 221 -14.91 -20.36 6.81
N SER A 222 -13.59 -20.21 6.86
CA SER A 222 -12.90 -19.26 7.73
C SER A 222 -12.65 -17.92 7.03
N ALA A 223 -12.30 -16.93 7.84
CA ALA A 223 -11.98 -15.58 7.38
C ALA A 223 -10.74 -15.05 8.08
N ILE A 224 -10.00 -14.17 7.39
CA ILE A 224 -8.91 -13.37 7.97
C ILE A 224 -9.09 -11.90 7.61
N ASN A 225 -8.44 -11.04 8.41
CA ASN A 225 -8.32 -9.62 8.11
C ASN A 225 -6.84 -9.23 8.04
N ILE A 226 -6.41 -8.71 6.90
CA ILE A 226 -5.05 -8.19 6.70
C ILE A 226 -5.04 -6.66 6.60
N GLU A 227 -3.88 -6.07 6.80
CA GLU A 227 -3.65 -4.64 6.65
C GLU A 227 -2.61 -4.43 5.57
N ILE A 228 -2.94 -3.61 4.58
CA ILE A 228 -2.06 -3.31 3.45
C ILE A 228 -1.78 -1.83 3.46
N THR A 229 -0.50 -1.46 3.45
CA THR A 229 -0.08 -0.07 3.32
C THR A 229 0.33 0.19 1.88
N MET A 230 -0.13 1.29 1.30
CA MET A 230 0.33 1.81 0.02
C MET A 230 1.10 3.12 0.25
N ILE A 231 1.85 3.54 -0.75
CA ILE A 231 2.59 4.81 -0.75
C ILE A 231 2.15 5.65 -1.95
N GLU A 232 2.13 6.97 -1.77
CA GLU A 232 1.93 7.90 -2.87
C GLU A 232 3.13 7.80 -3.83
N ARG A 233 2.84 7.84 -5.12
CA ARG A 233 3.86 7.79 -6.15
C ARG A 233 4.63 9.12 -6.15
N GLY A 234 5.95 9.05 -6.36
CA GLY A 234 6.82 10.24 -6.35
C GLY A 234 6.40 11.32 -7.37
N GLU A 235 6.96 12.51 -7.21
CA GLU A 235 6.65 13.67 -8.07
C GLU A 235 6.81 13.34 -9.57
N SER A 236 5.82 13.75 -10.37
CA SER A 236 5.78 13.47 -11.81
C SER A 236 6.76 14.35 -12.59
N GLN A 237 7.66 13.71 -13.33
CA GLN A 237 8.70 14.37 -14.13
C GLN A 237 8.46 14.12 -15.62
N GLU A 238 8.21 15.18 -16.38
CA GLU A 238 8.02 15.11 -17.84
C GLU A 238 9.33 15.38 -18.59
N PHE A 239 9.65 14.53 -19.56
CA PHE A 239 10.79 14.74 -20.46
C PHE A 239 10.50 14.20 -21.87
N MET A 240 11.21 14.73 -22.86
CA MET A 240 11.13 14.21 -24.23
C MET A 240 12.00 12.96 -24.38
N ALA A 241 11.45 11.87 -24.91
CA ALA A 241 12.12 10.58 -25.10
C ALA A 241 13.50 10.68 -25.81
N GLY A 242 13.67 11.66 -26.72
CA GLY A 242 14.93 11.85 -27.46
C GLY A 242 15.91 12.86 -26.85
N ALA A 243 15.54 13.53 -25.74
CA ALA A 243 16.38 14.50 -25.05
C ALA A 243 17.27 13.86 -23.98
N GLY A 244 16.77 12.79 -23.34
CA GLY A 244 17.45 12.12 -22.23
C GLY A 244 17.60 13.01 -20.99
N GLY A 245 18.49 12.63 -20.07
CA GLY A 245 18.82 13.39 -18.87
C GLY A 245 18.91 12.51 -17.62
N VAL A 246 19.23 13.14 -16.48
CA VAL A 246 19.16 12.50 -15.16
C VAL A 246 17.90 13.01 -14.47
N LEU A 247 17.06 12.08 -14.06
CA LEU A 247 15.86 12.36 -13.25
C LEU A 247 16.17 12.01 -11.80
N ILE A 248 15.73 12.84 -10.87
CA ILE A 248 15.99 12.70 -9.44
C ILE A 248 14.63 12.78 -8.74
N GLY A 249 14.33 11.81 -7.90
CA GLY A 249 13.15 11.74 -7.05
C GLY A 249 13.52 11.93 -5.58
N ASP A 250 12.59 11.55 -4.72
CA ASP A 250 12.74 11.64 -3.26
C ASP A 250 13.92 10.78 -2.78
N ASP A 251 14.48 11.12 -1.62
CA ASP A 251 15.62 10.46 -0.96
C ASP A 251 16.86 10.26 -1.87
N GLY A 252 16.97 11.03 -2.95
CA GLY A 252 18.06 10.89 -3.92
C GLY A 252 17.95 9.66 -4.83
N ALA A 253 16.78 9.01 -4.89
CA ALA A 253 16.50 8.03 -5.94
C ALA A 253 16.68 8.69 -7.32
N ALA A 254 17.35 8.04 -8.25
CA ALA A 254 17.66 8.66 -9.54
C ALA A 254 17.76 7.66 -10.69
N VAL A 255 17.65 8.16 -11.91
CA VAL A 255 17.82 7.38 -13.14
C VAL A 255 18.44 8.23 -14.25
N ASP A 256 19.47 7.71 -14.92
CA ASP A 256 20.12 8.34 -16.07
C ASP A 256 19.58 7.76 -17.38
N VAL A 257 18.67 8.51 -18.01
CA VAL A 257 18.04 8.18 -19.29
C VAL A 257 18.70 8.85 -20.50
N THR A 258 19.93 9.38 -20.35
CA THR A 258 20.62 10.19 -21.38
C THR A 258 20.79 9.47 -22.73
N SER A 259 20.95 8.15 -22.72
CA SER A 259 21.15 7.37 -23.95
C SER A 259 20.07 6.33 -24.23
N THR A 260 18.91 6.45 -23.57
CA THR A 260 17.86 5.42 -23.61
C THR A 260 16.95 5.55 -24.83
N SER A 261 16.83 4.47 -25.58
CA SER A 261 15.76 4.27 -26.57
C SER A 261 14.54 3.66 -25.88
N TRP A 262 13.35 4.10 -26.26
CA TRP A 262 12.11 3.75 -25.56
C TRP A 262 11.19 2.90 -26.43
N VAL A 263 10.48 1.95 -25.83
CA VAL A 263 9.48 1.10 -26.48
C VAL A 263 8.17 1.00 -25.70
N ASP A 264 7.07 0.75 -26.41
CA ASP A 264 5.79 0.37 -25.81
C ASP A 264 5.76 -1.11 -25.39
N ALA A 265 4.64 -1.56 -24.81
CA ALA A 265 4.45 -2.95 -24.39
C ALA A 265 4.55 -3.97 -25.54
N GLU A 266 4.30 -3.56 -26.78
CA GLU A 266 4.47 -4.38 -27.97
C GLU A 266 5.90 -4.35 -28.55
N GLY A 267 6.81 -3.58 -27.95
CA GLY A 267 8.20 -3.43 -28.38
C GLY A 267 8.39 -2.44 -29.53
N ASN A 268 7.40 -1.62 -29.87
CA ASN A 268 7.54 -0.59 -30.91
C ASN A 268 8.22 0.65 -30.31
N PRO A 269 9.12 1.30 -31.05
CA PRO A 269 9.76 2.53 -30.59
C PRO A 269 8.74 3.65 -30.32
N VAL A 270 8.84 4.29 -29.17
CA VAL A 270 8.02 5.46 -28.82
C VAL A 270 8.80 6.76 -29.02
N SER A 271 8.06 7.85 -29.23
CA SER A 271 8.62 9.19 -29.40
C SER A 271 7.68 10.21 -28.76
N GLY A 272 8.21 11.37 -28.34
CA GLY A 272 7.43 12.41 -27.67
C GLY A 272 7.66 12.41 -26.17
N ASP A 273 6.71 12.97 -25.43
CA ASP A 273 6.82 13.16 -23.99
C ASP A 273 6.58 11.85 -23.25
N ILE A 274 7.38 11.62 -22.22
CA ILE A 274 7.32 10.52 -21.27
C ILE A 274 7.20 11.15 -19.89
N VAL A 275 6.35 10.56 -19.06
CA VAL A 275 6.22 10.89 -17.63
C VAL A 275 6.96 9.82 -16.85
N ALA A 276 7.80 10.24 -15.92
CA ALA A 276 8.50 9.37 -14.99
C ALA A 276 8.10 9.70 -13.55
N THR A 277 8.11 8.68 -12.71
CA THR A 277 8.03 8.81 -11.25
C THR A 277 8.99 7.82 -10.61
N LEU A 278 9.73 8.30 -9.62
CA LEU A 278 10.69 7.50 -8.85
C LEU A 278 10.17 7.47 -7.42
N THR A 279 9.75 6.30 -6.94
CA THR A 279 9.09 6.18 -5.64
C THR A 279 9.92 5.28 -4.72
N PRO A 280 10.85 5.84 -3.93
CA PRO A 280 11.55 5.06 -2.92
C PRO A 280 10.62 4.73 -1.73
N VAL A 281 10.91 3.63 -1.04
CA VAL A 281 10.28 3.32 0.25
C VAL A 281 11.37 3.30 1.32
N ASP A 282 11.22 4.16 2.33
CA ASP A 282 12.06 4.12 3.52
C ASP A 282 11.77 2.85 4.33
N VAL A 283 12.70 1.90 4.20
CA VAL A 283 12.66 0.60 4.86
C VAL A 283 13.19 0.62 6.29
N SER A 284 13.70 1.76 6.77
CA SER A 284 14.10 1.97 8.17
C SER A 284 12.94 2.46 9.05
N ASN A 285 11.96 3.13 8.45
CA ASN A 285 10.74 3.57 9.13
C ASN A 285 9.65 2.48 9.09
N SER A 286 9.19 1.99 10.25
CA SER A 286 8.27 0.84 10.28
C SER A 286 6.89 1.12 9.65
N ALA A 287 6.43 2.37 9.65
CA ALA A 287 5.17 2.75 9.03
C ALA A 287 5.27 2.73 7.49
N LEU A 288 6.40 3.20 6.95
CA LEU A 288 6.70 3.18 5.51
C LEU A 288 7.13 1.80 5.02
N LEU A 289 7.86 1.03 5.82
CA LEU A 289 8.18 -0.38 5.57
C LEU A 289 6.93 -1.23 5.30
N GLY A 290 5.77 -0.83 5.85
CA GLY A 290 4.48 -1.40 5.54
C GLY A 290 4.14 -1.40 4.03
N ALA A 291 4.64 -0.41 3.29
CA ALA A 291 4.45 -0.22 1.86
C ALA A 291 5.50 -0.94 1.00
N PHE A 292 6.47 -1.62 1.61
CA PHE A 292 7.41 -2.46 0.86
C PHE A 292 6.66 -3.52 0.02
N PRO A 293 6.99 -3.69 -1.27
CA PRO A 293 6.27 -4.59 -2.15
C PRO A 293 6.82 -6.02 -2.13
N GLY A 294 5.93 -6.99 -2.32
CA GLY A 294 6.27 -8.40 -2.28
C GLY A 294 6.69 -8.88 -0.89
N GLU A 295 7.39 -10.01 -0.87
CA GLU A 295 7.88 -10.66 0.34
C GLU A 295 9.30 -10.25 0.69
N PHE A 296 9.70 -10.43 1.94
CA PHE A 296 11.12 -10.37 2.34
C PHE A 296 11.82 -11.70 2.02
N SER A 297 11.65 -12.17 0.79
CA SER A 297 12.23 -13.41 0.30
C SER A 297 12.51 -13.34 -1.20
N GLY A 298 13.56 -14.02 -1.65
CA GLY A 298 14.01 -13.96 -3.03
C GLY A 298 14.85 -15.14 -3.49
N ILE A 299 14.98 -15.29 -4.81
CA ILE A 299 15.76 -16.34 -5.47
C ILE A 299 17.06 -15.73 -6.00
N ALA A 300 18.19 -16.14 -5.39
CA ALA A 300 19.51 -15.65 -5.76
C ALA A 300 19.91 -16.09 -7.17
N ALA A 301 20.85 -15.36 -7.79
CA ALA A 301 21.27 -15.61 -9.16
C ALA A 301 21.85 -17.03 -9.34
N GLY A 302 21.18 -17.84 -10.17
CA GLY A 302 21.57 -19.22 -10.44
C GLY A 302 21.14 -20.24 -9.36
N ASP A 303 20.39 -19.80 -8.36
CA ASP A 303 19.69 -20.66 -7.42
C ASP A 303 18.28 -21.01 -7.94
N ILE A 304 17.62 -21.96 -7.28
CA ILE A 304 16.21 -22.32 -7.49
C ILE A 304 15.41 -22.24 -6.19
N ASP A 305 16.09 -22.23 -5.05
CA ASP A 305 15.47 -22.17 -3.73
C ASP A 305 15.33 -20.72 -3.29
N GLU A 306 14.19 -20.41 -2.69
CA GLU A 306 13.91 -19.11 -2.08
C GLU A 306 14.70 -18.96 -0.76
N GLY A 307 15.30 -17.78 -0.56
CA GLY A 307 16.01 -17.40 0.64
C GLY A 307 15.47 -16.11 1.23
N ALA A 308 15.60 -15.95 2.54
CA ALA A 308 15.22 -14.71 3.20
C ALA A 308 16.21 -13.58 2.90
N ILE A 309 15.66 -12.41 2.63
CA ILE A 309 16.41 -11.19 2.32
C ILE A 309 16.09 -10.09 3.33
N VAL A 310 16.99 -9.13 3.46
CA VAL A 310 16.75 -7.87 4.17
C VAL A 310 17.02 -6.72 3.22
N SER A 311 16.11 -5.76 3.20
CA SER A 311 16.22 -4.60 2.30
C SER A 311 17.01 -3.50 2.95
N LEU A 312 17.97 -2.97 2.20
CA LEU A 312 18.66 -1.74 2.53
C LEU A 312 18.00 -0.53 1.85
N GLY A 313 17.18 -0.75 0.82
CA GLY A 313 16.46 0.28 0.08
C GLY A 313 15.79 -0.27 -1.18
N VAL A 314 14.59 0.24 -1.49
CA VAL A 314 13.76 -0.21 -2.62
C VAL A 314 13.14 0.99 -3.32
N VAL A 315 12.98 0.92 -4.64
CA VAL A 315 12.41 2.00 -5.47
C VAL A 315 11.52 1.44 -6.58
N GLU A 316 10.35 2.05 -6.78
CA GLU A 316 9.56 1.90 -8.01
C GLU A 316 10.09 2.88 -9.06
N PHE A 317 10.54 2.36 -10.19
CA PHE A 317 10.79 3.15 -11.38
C PHE A 317 9.62 2.96 -12.34
N GLU A 318 8.78 3.97 -12.51
CA GLU A 318 7.65 3.91 -13.44
C GLU A 318 7.80 4.97 -14.54
N PHE A 319 7.58 4.55 -15.79
CA PHE A 319 7.60 5.41 -16.95
C PHE A 319 6.37 5.16 -17.81
N THR A 320 5.67 6.23 -18.17
CA THR A 320 4.44 6.14 -18.98
C THR A 320 4.41 7.16 -20.12
N GLN A 321 3.69 6.81 -21.18
CA GLN A 321 3.30 7.72 -22.24
C GLN A 321 1.80 7.63 -22.45
N ASN A 322 1.08 8.75 -22.25
CA ASN A 322 -0.38 8.79 -22.27
C ASN A 322 -1.05 7.79 -21.30
N GLY A 323 -0.40 7.51 -20.16
CA GLY A 323 -0.86 6.55 -19.16
C GLY A 323 -0.63 5.07 -19.51
N ALA A 324 0.03 4.77 -20.63
CA ALA A 324 0.50 3.41 -20.94
C ALA A 324 1.98 3.25 -20.56
N PRO A 325 2.40 2.11 -19.99
CA PRO A 325 3.79 1.90 -19.59
C PRO A 325 4.73 1.89 -20.81
N VAL A 326 5.93 2.44 -20.62
CA VAL A 326 7.03 2.41 -21.59
C VAL A 326 8.29 1.87 -20.93
N GLN A 327 9.12 1.20 -21.73
CA GLN A 327 10.31 0.49 -21.26
C GLN A 327 11.54 0.87 -22.08
N PRO A 328 12.76 0.64 -21.56
CA PRO A 328 13.97 0.68 -22.37
C PRO A 328 13.88 -0.33 -23.52
N ALA A 329 14.45 0.01 -24.67
CA ALA A 329 14.53 -0.91 -25.78
C ALA A 329 15.39 -2.14 -25.41
N ALA A 330 15.04 -3.29 -25.97
CA ALA A 330 15.72 -4.54 -25.65
C ALA A 330 17.25 -4.46 -25.82
N GLY A 331 17.97 -4.82 -24.76
CA GLY A 331 19.44 -4.83 -24.71
C GLY A 331 20.07 -3.48 -24.33
N GLU A 332 19.27 -2.44 -24.06
CA GLU A 332 19.76 -1.24 -23.41
C GLU A 332 19.86 -1.42 -21.90
N LEU A 333 20.77 -0.67 -21.30
CA LEU A 333 20.99 -0.60 -19.86
C LEU A 333 20.86 0.86 -19.44
N VAL A 334 20.20 1.08 -18.33
CA VAL A 334 19.93 2.40 -17.74
C VAL A 334 20.49 2.39 -16.33
N ASP A 335 21.28 3.41 -15.98
CA ASP A 335 21.82 3.52 -14.64
C ASP A 335 20.77 4.09 -13.68
N ILE A 336 20.63 3.47 -12.52
CA ILE A 336 19.72 3.87 -11.44
C ILE A 336 20.49 4.06 -10.13
N LEU A 337 19.98 4.95 -9.28
CA LEU A 337 20.37 5.08 -7.88
C LEU A 337 19.20 4.67 -6.99
N ILE A 338 19.47 3.71 -6.09
CA ILE A 338 18.57 3.28 -5.03
C ILE A 338 19.12 3.82 -3.71
N PRO A 339 18.39 4.66 -2.96
CA PRO A 339 18.84 5.13 -1.66
C PRO A 339 18.99 3.95 -0.70
N ILE A 340 20.04 3.98 0.11
CA ILE A 340 20.25 3.05 1.22
C ILE A 340 19.82 3.79 2.49
N TYR A 341 19.03 3.15 3.36
CA TYR A 341 18.51 3.79 4.58
C TYR A 341 19.28 3.41 5.85
N PHE A 342 20.22 2.46 5.75
CA PHE A 342 21.02 2.00 6.89
C PHE A 342 22.48 2.41 6.75
N THR A 343 23.16 2.59 7.89
CA THR A 343 24.61 2.86 7.91
C THR A 343 25.45 1.64 8.27
N THR A 344 24.80 0.53 8.66
CA THR A 344 25.46 -0.72 9.02
C THR A 344 24.79 -1.93 8.38
N ASN A 345 25.58 -2.95 8.07
CA ASN A 345 25.09 -4.27 7.71
C ASN A 345 24.52 -4.98 8.95
N GLN A 346 23.76 -6.06 8.76
CA GLN A 346 23.14 -6.82 9.85
C GLN A 346 24.13 -7.29 10.93
N ASP A 347 25.40 -7.54 10.60
CA ASP A 347 26.44 -7.94 11.56
C ASP A 347 27.05 -6.77 12.35
N GLY A 348 26.56 -5.55 12.12
CA GLY A 348 27.03 -4.29 12.73
C GLY A 348 28.26 -3.69 12.06
N SER A 349 28.77 -4.27 10.98
CA SER A 349 29.84 -3.64 10.19
C SER A 349 29.30 -2.44 9.40
N PRO A 350 30.08 -1.36 9.21
CA PRO A 350 29.61 -0.19 8.47
C PRO A 350 29.41 -0.53 6.98
N ILE A 351 28.38 0.07 6.39
CA ILE A 351 28.25 0.17 4.92
C ILE A 351 29.30 1.19 4.44
N MET A 352 29.97 0.89 3.33
CA MET A 352 31.08 1.69 2.83
C MET A 352 31.03 1.82 1.31
N GLU A 353 31.53 2.94 0.80
CA GLU A 353 31.75 3.16 -0.63
C GLU A 353 32.50 1.98 -1.29
N GLY A 354 32.05 1.57 -2.47
CA GLY A 354 32.63 0.47 -3.23
C GLY A 354 32.16 -0.93 -2.82
N GLN A 355 31.33 -1.06 -1.78
CA GLN A 355 30.69 -2.34 -1.44
C GLN A 355 29.79 -2.79 -2.60
N VAL A 356 29.90 -4.07 -2.98
CA VAL A 356 29.05 -4.69 -4.00
C VAL A 356 27.85 -5.32 -3.31
N ILE A 357 26.63 -4.99 -3.76
CA ILE A 357 25.38 -5.49 -3.19
C ILE A 357 24.55 -6.14 -4.32
N PRO A 358 23.95 -7.31 -4.11
CA PRO A 358 23.00 -7.91 -5.06
C PRO A 358 21.83 -6.98 -5.39
N LEU A 359 21.49 -6.91 -6.68
CA LEU A 359 20.34 -6.14 -7.19
C LEU A 359 19.18 -7.10 -7.48
N TRP A 360 17.97 -6.73 -7.09
CA TRP A 360 16.80 -7.59 -7.19
C TRP A 360 15.65 -6.89 -7.91
N ALA A 361 14.98 -7.61 -8.80
CA ALA A 361 13.73 -7.19 -9.43
C ALA A 361 12.56 -7.98 -8.84
N LEU A 362 11.43 -7.31 -8.61
CA LEU A 362 10.24 -7.99 -8.10
C LEU A 362 9.54 -8.78 -9.21
N ASN A 363 9.27 -10.06 -8.98
CA ASN A 363 8.34 -10.80 -9.82
C ASN A 363 6.90 -10.51 -9.36
N GLU A 364 6.23 -9.56 -10.01
CA GLU A 364 4.89 -9.10 -9.63
C GLU A 364 3.78 -10.17 -9.76
N THR A 365 4.07 -11.30 -10.41
CA THR A 365 3.13 -12.44 -10.50
C THR A 365 3.20 -13.34 -9.28
N THR A 366 4.36 -13.43 -8.63
CA THR A 366 4.58 -14.29 -7.45
C THR A 366 4.77 -13.49 -6.16
N GLY A 367 5.12 -12.21 -6.27
CA GLY A 367 5.54 -11.34 -5.16
C GLY A 367 6.91 -11.71 -4.57
N ILE A 368 7.70 -12.53 -5.25
CA ILE A 368 9.05 -12.96 -4.83
C ILE A 368 10.11 -12.17 -5.60
N TRP A 369 11.20 -11.80 -4.93
CA TRP A 369 12.31 -11.08 -5.56
C TRP A 369 13.23 -12.02 -6.33
N GLU A 370 13.70 -11.60 -7.50
CA GLU A 370 14.66 -12.33 -8.32
C GLU A 370 15.93 -11.50 -8.48
N GLN A 371 17.09 -12.09 -8.17
CA GLN A 371 18.35 -11.37 -8.31
C GLN A 371 18.67 -11.15 -9.80
N ASP A 372 18.66 -9.90 -10.24
CA ASP A 372 18.99 -9.48 -11.61
C ASP A 372 20.17 -8.50 -11.62
N GLY A 373 21.31 -8.98 -11.11
CA GLY A 373 22.58 -8.27 -11.15
C GLY A 373 23.15 -7.92 -9.78
N GLU A 374 24.01 -6.90 -9.79
CA GLU A 374 24.70 -6.35 -8.62
C GLU A 374 24.92 -4.85 -8.86
N GLY A 375 24.93 -4.06 -7.79
CA GLY A 375 25.30 -2.65 -7.79
C GLY A 375 26.47 -2.35 -6.87
N ILE A 376 26.92 -1.10 -6.87
CA ILE A 376 28.04 -0.61 -6.05
C ILE A 376 27.55 0.55 -5.19
N VAL A 377 27.87 0.51 -3.89
CA VAL A 377 27.58 1.61 -2.96
C VAL A 377 28.42 2.85 -3.31
N ILE A 378 27.77 3.99 -3.41
CA ILE A 378 28.36 5.31 -3.61
C ILE A 378 27.84 6.31 -2.58
N GLU A 379 28.58 7.40 -2.39
CA GLU A 379 28.11 8.55 -1.62
C GLU A 379 26.92 9.23 -2.32
N SER A 380 25.88 9.53 -1.57
CA SER A 380 24.69 10.27 -2.03
C SER A 380 24.20 11.17 -0.89
N PRO A 381 24.59 12.46 -0.87
CA PRO A 381 24.15 13.40 0.16
C PRO A 381 22.63 13.61 0.21
N ALA A 382 21.92 13.25 -0.87
CA ALA A 382 20.46 13.33 -0.94
C ALA A 382 19.75 12.12 -0.29
N SER A 383 20.48 11.03 -0.03
CA SER A 383 19.95 9.87 0.70
C SER A 383 19.99 10.13 2.21
N PRO A 384 18.97 9.72 2.98
CA PRO A 384 18.95 9.89 4.44
C PRO A 384 20.17 9.31 5.17
N SER A 385 20.75 8.22 4.67
CA SER A 385 21.97 7.63 5.27
C SER A 385 23.29 8.22 4.73
N GLY A 386 23.22 9.06 3.69
CA GLY A 386 24.36 9.50 2.90
C GLY A 386 24.84 8.47 1.86
N TRP A 387 24.18 7.32 1.73
CA TRP A 387 24.57 6.24 0.81
C TRP A 387 23.47 5.90 -0.20
N ALA A 388 23.87 5.54 -1.42
CA ALA A 388 22.99 4.94 -2.42
C ALA A 388 23.72 3.81 -3.14
N MET A 389 22.98 2.89 -3.77
CA MET A 389 23.53 1.90 -4.68
C MET A 389 23.38 2.37 -6.13
N LEU A 390 24.49 2.43 -6.86
CA LEU A 390 24.53 2.59 -8.32
C LEU A 390 24.46 1.22 -8.99
N ALA A 391 23.46 1.02 -9.85
CA ALA A 391 23.29 -0.20 -10.63
C ALA A 391 22.77 0.09 -12.04
N SER A 392 22.89 -0.88 -12.95
CA SER A 392 22.38 -0.77 -14.32
C SER A 392 21.27 -1.79 -14.55
N VAL A 393 20.10 -1.33 -15.02
CA VAL A 393 18.89 -2.14 -15.23
C VAL A 393 18.46 -2.15 -16.69
N ASN A 394 17.74 -3.19 -17.11
CA ASN A 394 17.26 -3.35 -18.49
C ASN A 394 15.73 -3.20 -18.63
N HIS A 395 15.01 -3.03 -17.52
CA HIS A 395 13.59 -2.74 -17.46
C HIS A 395 13.28 -1.87 -16.23
N PHE A 396 12.12 -1.22 -16.26
CA PHE A 396 11.57 -0.43 -15.17
C PHE A 396 10.43 -1.19 -14.49
N SER A 397 10.52 -1.26 -13.16
CA SER A 397 9.64 -1.96 -12.22
C SER A 397 10.09 -1.56 -10.81
N TRP A 398 9.70 -2.36 -9.82
CA TRP A 398 10.33 -2.37 -8.50
C TRP A 398 11.74 -2.96 -8.55
N TRP A 399 12.69 -2.24 -7.95
CA TRP A 399 14.09 -2.65 -7.81
C TRP A 399 14.56 -2.47 -6.37
N ASN A 400 15.32 -3.45 -5.88
CA ASN A 400 15.71 -3.51 -4.48
C ASN A 400 17.21 -3.81 -4.29
N CYS A 401 17.77 -3.21 -3.25
CA CYS A 401 19.15 -3.36 -2.76
C CYS A 401 19.14 -4.30 -1.55
N ASP A 402 18.98 -5.60 -1.78
CA ASP A 402 18.90 -6.57 -0.69
C ASP A 402 20.19 -7.37 -0.48
N VAL A 403 20.40 -7.74 0.78
CA VAL A 403 21.40 -8.74 1.16
C VAL A 403 20.72 -9.97 1.74
N SER A 404 21.38 -11.13 1.63
CA SER A 404 20.90 -12.36 2.27
C SER A 404 20.84 -12.18 3.78
N MET A 405 19.71 -12.54 4.38
CA MET A 405 19.55 -12.43 5.83
C MET A 405 20.38 -13.50 6.54
N SER A 406 21.17 -13.08 7.55
CA SER A 406 21.61 -13.98 8.61
C SER A 406 20.39 -14.33 9.45
N ALA A 407 19.67 -15.37 9.03
CA ALA A 407 18.39 -15.73 9.61
C ALA A 407 18.51 -16.75 10.76
N ALA A 408 17.62 -16.63 11.73
CA ALA A 408 17.13 -17.76 12.51
C ALA A 408 15.72 -18.15 12.00
N GLN A 409 15.11 -19.15 12.61
CA GLN A 409 13.75 -19.60 12.27
C GLN A 409 12.85 -19.62 13.50
N ALA A 410 11.59 -19.23 13.33
CA ALA A 410 10.54 -19.38 14.33
C ALA A 410 9.42 -20.29 13.80
N ILE A 411 9.00 -21.25 14.62
CA ILE A 411 7.77 -22.03 14.39
C ILE A 411 6.72 -21.48 15.36
N VAL A 412 5.67 -20.87 14.82
CA VAL A 412 4.64 -20.19 15.60
C VAL A 412 3.40 -21.06 15.67
N THR A 413 2.80 -21.21 16.86
CA THR A 413 1.49 -21.83 17.04
C THR A 413 0.57 -20.88 17.77
N VAL A 414 -0.61 -20.61 17.20
CA VAL A 414 -1.65 -19.79 17.83
C VAL A 414 -2.70 -20.71 18.45
N PHE A 415 -2.89 -20.63 19.76
CA PHE A 415 -3.86 -21.39 20.51
C PHE A 415 -5.11 -20.56 20.82
N GLY A 416 -6.28 -21.16 20.63
CA GLY A 416 -7.58 -20.59 20.96
C GLY A 416 -8.50 -21.62 21.60
N ASP A 417 -9.57 -21.16 22.25
CA ASP A 417 -10.61 -22.02 22.84
C ASP A 417 -11.59 -22.58 21.79
N GLN A 418 -11.56 -22.02 20.58
CA GLN A 418 -12.42 -22.34 19.45
C GLN A 418 -11.62 -22.44 18.15
N PRO A 419 -12.14 -23.17 17.13
CA PRO A 419 -11.54 -23.17 15.81
C PRO A 419 -11.67 -21.79 15.14
N GLY A 420 -10.70 -21.48 14.29
CA GLY A 420 -10.61 -20.22 13.58
C GLY A 420 -9.31 -20.12 12.79
N SER A 421 -9.10 -18.95 12.20
CA SER A 421 -7.86 -18.58 11.53
C SER A 421 -7.20 -17.41 12.26
N ALA A 422 -5.89 -17.29 12.13
CA ALA A 422 -5.10 -16.22 12.73
C ALA A 422 -4.13 -15.64 11.71
N VAL A 423 -3.86 -14.34 11.83
CA VAL A 423 -2.79 -13.65 11.11
C VAL A 423 -1.72 -13.29 12.13
N VAL A 424 -0.54 -13.89 12.00
CA VAL A 424 0.62 -13.58 12.84
C VAL A 424 1.25 -12.27 12.40
N ARG A 425 1.65 -11.46 13.37
CA ARG A 425 2.43 -10.24 13.17
C ARG A 425 3.74 -10.40 13.91
N ALA A 426 4.80 -9.84 13.36
CA ALA A 426 6.09 -9.76 14.03
C ALA A 426 6.73 -8.40 13.84
N THR A 427 7.40 -7.93 14.88
CA THR A 427 8.27 -6.75 14.86
C THR A 427 9.64 -7.13 15.42
N THR A 428 10.66 -6.35 15.10
CA THR A 428 12.03 -6.56 15.58
C THR A 428 12.63 -5.24 16.05
N ASP A 429 13.50 -5.27 17.05
CA ASP A 429 14.31 -4.11 17.45
C ASP A 429 15.63 -4.00 16.65
N ALA A 430 15.85 -4.93 15.71
CA ALA A 430 16.96 -4.91 14.80
C ALA A 430 16.83 -3.77 13.79
N ASP A 431 17.93 -3.06 13.56
CA ASP A 431 18.02 -1.95 12.61
C ASP A 431 18.16 -2.49 11.16
N ILE A 432 17.08 -3.05 10.63
CA ILE A 432 17.01 -3.67 9.30
C ILE A 432 15.59 -3.54 8.70
N GLY A 433 15.50 -3.47 7.37
CA GLY A 433 14.24 -3.60 6.65
C GLY A 433 13.80 -5.04 6.57
N TRP A 434 12.86 -5.46 7.43
CA TRP A 434 12.36 -6.84 7.48
C TRP A 434 10.91 -6.94 7.99
N ARG A 435 10.15 -7.87 7.40
CA ARG A 435 8.85 -8.36 7.89
C ARG A 435 8.77 -9.89 7.73
N PRO A 436 7.95 -10.59 8.54
CA PRO A 436 7.73 -12.02 8.34
C PRO A 436 7.02 -12.29 7.01
N ASN A 437 7.27 -13.46 6.43
CA ASN A 437 6.60 -13.91 5.21
C ASN A 437 5.07 -13.92 5.42
N THR A 438 4.35 -13.18 4.59
CA THR A 438 2.92 -12.94 4.80
C THR A 438 2.07 -14.17 4.54
N VAL A 439 2.43 -15.01 3.57
CA VAL A 439 1.76 -16.30 3.29
C VAL A 439 1.81 -17.22 4.52
N GLU A 440 2.99 -17.38 5.11
CA GLU A 440 3.23 -18.29 6.25
C GLU A 440 2.73 -17.72 7.60
N THR A 441 2.26 -16.47 7.63
CA THR A 441 1.65 -15.87 8.83
C THR A 441 0.15 -16.18 8.99
N VAL A 442 -0.49 -16.70 7.94
CA VAL A 442 -1.90 -17.11 8.00
C VAL A 442 -1.98 -18.54 8.53
N LEU A 443 -2.46 -18.69 9.76
CA LEU A 443 -2.48 -19.97 10.48
C LEU A 443 -3.89 -20.44 10.80
N THR A 444 -4.10 -21.75 10.77
CA THR A 444 -5.26 -22.36 11.44
C THR A 444 -4.97 -22.46 12.94
N VAL A 445 -5.93 -22.05 13.78
CA VAL A 445 -5.78 -22.12 15.24
C VAL A 445 -5.46 -23.56 15.69
N GLY A 446 -4.38 -23.70 16.46
CA GLY A 446 -3.85 -24.97 16.97
C GLY A 446 -2.90 -25.72 16.02
N VAL A 447 -2.63 -25.18 14.83
CA VAL A 447 -1.68 -25.74 13.86
C VAL A 447 -0.39 -24.91 13.85
N PRO A 448 0.81 -25.53 13.94
CA PRO A 448 2.06 -24.80 13.84
C PRO A 448 2.32 -24.32 12.40
N SER A 449 2.93 -23.14 12.27
CA SER A 449 3.40 -22.58 11.00
C SER A 449 4.52 -23.42 10.37
N SER A 450 4.78 -23.21 9.08
CA SER A 450 6.12 -23.50 8.54
C SER A 450 7.16 -22.59 9.21
N PRO A 451 8.47 -22.92 9.13
CA PRO A 451 9.50 -22.07 9.71
C PRO A 451 9.49 -20.65 9.10
N LEU A 452 9.17 -19.65 9.90
CA LEU A 452 9.31 -18.24 9.54
C LEU A 452 10.76 -17.82 9.73
N PHE A 453 11.39 -17.24 8.70
CA PHE A 453 12.72 -16.66 8.86
C PHE A 453 12.64 -15.38 9.67
N ILE A 454 13.50 -15.25 10.68
CA ILE A 454 13.56 -14.09 11.57
C ILE A 454 14.99 -13.56 11.65
N PRO A 455 15.19 -12.26 11.95
CA PRO A 455 16.52 -11.72 12.19
C PRO A 455 17.22 -12.47 13.32
N SER A 456 18.53 -12.74 13.14
CA SER A 456 19.35 -13.33 14.21
C SER A 456 20.07 -12.30 15.08
N THR A 457 19.92 -11.02 14.72
CA THR A 457 20.32 -9.86 15.50
C THR A 457 19.07 -9.17 15.99
N GLY A 458 19.03 -8.79 17.27
CA GLY A 458 17.84 -8.21 17.90
C GLY A 458 16.83 -9.22 18.45
N GLU A 459 15.87 -8.68 19.20
CA GLU A 459 14.70 -9.35 19.71
C GLU A 459 13.54 -9.22 18.72
N THR A 460 12.89 -10.36 18.42
CA THR A 460 11.69 -10.39 17.55
C THR A 460 10.46 -10.70 18.40
N CYS A 461 9.45 -9.85 18.33
CA CYS A 461 8.20 -9.97 19.09
C CYS A 461 7.05 -10.40 18.18
N PHE A 462 6.33 -11.44 18.58
CA PHE A 462 5.20 -12.00 17.83
C PHE A 462 3.87 -11.74 18.52
N SER A 463 2.84 -11.40 17.74
CA SER A 463 1.44 -11.40 18.16
C SER A 463 0.56 -11.97 17.05
N ALA A 464 -0.73 -12.19 17.30
CA ALA A 464 -1.65 -12.65 16.28
C ALA A 464 -3.04 -12.04 16.44
N ASP A 465 -3.65 -11.68 15.31
CA ASP A 465 -5.08 -11.35 15.21
C ASP A 465 -5.85 -12.62 14.83
N ILE A 466 -6.74 -13.08 15.70
CA ILE A 466 -7.54 -14.30 15.54
C ILE A 466 -8.95 -13.91 15.07
N THR A 467 -9.46 -14.63 14.08
CA THR A 467 -10.86 -14.63 13.65
C THR A 467 -11.43 -16.04 13.83
N PHE A 468 -12.33 -16.21 14.80
CA PHE A 468 -12.98 -17.49 15.07
C PHE A 468 -14.11 -17.76 14.08
N ASP A 469 -14.46 -19.03 13.89
CA ASP A 469 -15.51 -19.45 12.93
C ASP A 469 -16.91 -18.92 13.29
N ASP A 470 -17.12 -18.49 14.54
CA ASP A 470 -18.36 -17.84 14.98
C ASP A 470 -18.41 -16.33 14.65
N GLY A 471 -17.34 -15.79 14.06
CA GLY A 471 -17.16 -14.40 13.67
C GLY A 471 -16.61 -13.50 14.78
N THR A 472 -16.32 -14.03 15.97
CA THR A 472 -15.64 -13.27 17.02
C THR A 472 -14.16 -13.10 16.71
N MET A 473 -13.56 -12.02 17.22
CA MET A 473 -12.15 -11.70 17.00
C MET A 473 -11.43 -11.53 18.34
N ALA A 474 -10.14 -11.86 18.36
CA ALA A 474 -9.28 -11.66 19.51
C ALA A 474 -7.85 -11.35 19.07
N THR A 475 -7.04 -10.80 19.97
CA THR A 475 -5.62 -10.53 19.72
C THR A 475 -4.81 -11.14 20.83
N THR A 476 -3.72 -11.83 20.48
CA THR A 476 -2.83 -12.44 21.46
C THR A 476 -1.94 -11.38 22.09
N LEU A 477 -1.42 -11.67 23.28
CA LEU A 477 -0.29 -10.91 23.82
C LEU A 477 0.97 -11.11 22.97
N GLU A 478 1.87 -10.15 23.04
CA GLU A 478 3.19 -10.26 22.42
C GLU A 478 4.07 -11.27 23.16
N VAL A 479 4.79 -12.08 22.39
CA VAL A 479 5.83 -12.99 22.88
C VAL A 479 7.11 -12.70 22.10
N CYS A 480 8.14 -12.26 22.82
CA CYS A 480 9.42 -11.90 22.24
C CYS A 480 10.47 -12.99 22.40
N VAL A 481 11.29 -13.18 21.38
CA VAL A 481 12.35 -14.19 21.32
C VAL A 481 13.63 -13.60 20.74
N ASN A 482 14.75 -14.12 21.23
CA ASN A 482 16.07 -13.91 20.63
C ASN A 482 16.55 -15.27 20.12
N ALA A 483 17.05 -15.31 18.88
CA ALA A 483 17.48 -16.55 18.25
C ALA A 483 18.84 -16.38 17.56
N ALA A 484 19.74 -17.33 17.79
CA ALA A 484 21.06 -17.32 17.14
C ALA A 484 20.93 -17.68 15.64
N PRO A 485 21.88 -17.24 14.79
CA PRO A 485 21.85 -17.59 13.36
C PRO A 485 21.75 -19.10 13.14
N ASN A 486 20.93 -19.51 12.18
CA ASN A 486 20.65 -20.92 11.82
C ASN A 486 20.04 -21.77 12.95
N SER A 487 19.49 -21.15 14.00
CA SER A 487 18.73 -21.85 15.03
C SER A 487 17.23 -21.79 14.76
N THR A 488 16.48 -22.74 15.32
CA THR A 488 15.02 -22.74 15.29
C THR A 488 14.49 -22.58 16.71
N VAL A 489 13.56 -21.65 16.90
CA VAL A 489 12.81 -21.42 18.14
C VAL A 489 11.32 -21.72 17.93
N THR A 490 10.61 -22.03 19.01
CA THR A 490 9.16 -22.24 18.99
C THR A 490 8.48 -21.11 19.75
N VAL A 491 7.41 -20.55 19.19
CA VAL A 491 6.64 -19.46 19.78
C VAL A 491 5.19 -19.91 19.92
N ASP A 492 4.68 -19.91 21.15
CA ASP A 492 3.29 -20.24 21.45
C ASP A 492 2.55 -18.95 21.80
N LEU A 493 1.55 -18.60 20.99
CA LEU A 493 0.67 -17.46 21.21
C LEU A 493 -0.69 -17.95 21.72
N PHE A 494 -1.27 -17.29 22.71
CA PHE A 494 -2.52 -17.72 23.34
C PHE A 494 -3.59 -16.65 23.18
N SER A 495 -4.80 -17.06 22.79
CA SER A 495 -5.98 -16.21 22.84
C SER A 495 -6.21 -15.69 24.27
N PRO A 496 -6.69 -14.45 24.43
CA PRO A 496 -6.96 -13.89 25.74
C PRO A 496 -8.10 -14.64 26.45
N GLU A 497 -7.98 -14.75 27.78
CA GLU A 497 -9.01 -15.38 28.63
C GLU A 497 -10.09 -14.36 29.04
N PRO A 498 -11.33 -14.81 29.35
CA PRO A 498 -12.36 -13.94 29.90
C PRO A 498 -11.97 -13.35 31.26
N GLY A 499 -12.23 -12.06 31.48
CA GLY A 499 -11.89 -11.38 32.73
C GLY A 499 -12.42 -9.95 32.80
N PRO A 500 -12.15 -9.21 33.89
CA PRO A 500 -12.31 -7.76 33.91
C PRO A 500 -11.44 -7.13 32.83
N LEU A 501 -11.92 -6.05 32.20
CA LEU A 501 -11.22 -5.41 31.10
C LEU A 501 -9.77 -5.11 31.49
N ASN A 502 -8.86 -5.46 30.60
CA ASN A 502 -7.49 -4.97 30.63
C ASN A 502 -7.04 -4.69 29.20
N ILE A 503 -6.22 -3.65 29.01
CA ILE A 503 -5.76 -3.20 27.69
C ILE A 503 -4.24 -3.14 27.65
N SER A 504 -3.67 -3.32 26.46
CA SER A 504 -2.26 -3.12 26.17
C SER A 504 -2.11 -2.33 24.88
N ARG A 505 -0.85 -2.01 24.56
CA ARG A 505 -0.46 -1.46 23.27
C ARG A 505 0.75 -2.19 22.69
N SER A 506 0.92 -2.06 21.38
CA SER A 506 2.14 -2.40 20.66
C SER A 506 2.48 -1.25 19.68
N PRO A 507 3.75 -0.80 19.59
CA PRO A 507 4.89 -1.25 20.37
C PRO A 507 4.77 -0.86 21.85
N SER A 508 5.46 -1.63 22.71
CA SER A 508 5.62 -1.30 24.13
C SER A 508 6.83 -0.35 24.30
N GLY A 509 6.73 0.64 25.19
CA GLY A 509 7.81 1.62 25.41
C GLY A 509 7.60 2.98 24.75
N ILE A 510 8.64 3.82 24.72
CA ILE A 510 8.55 5.15 24.11
C ILE A 510 8.41 5.00 22.59
N VAL A 511 7.50 5.77 22.00
CA VAL A 511 7.34 5.84 20.54
C VAL A 511 8.20 7.00 20.06
N ALA A 512 9.36 6.67 19.51
CA ALA A 512 10.24 7.65 18.90
C ALA A 512 9.80 7.94 17.46
N GLY A 513 10.12 9.14 16.97
CA GLY A 513 9.90 9.50 15.58
C GLY A 513 10.43 10.90 15.29
N PHE A 514 10.25 11.34 14.05
CA PHE A 514 10.67 12.65 13.59
C PHE A 514 9.45 13.46 13.13
N VAL A 515 9.51 14.79 13.27
CA VAL A 515 8.50 15.67 12.67
C VAL A 515 8.47 15.47 11.15
N ASN A 516 7.29 15.55 10.55
CA ASN A 516 7.04 15.35 9.12
C ASN A 516 7.23 13.91 8.62
N PHE A 517 7.58 12.95 9.48
CA PHE A 517 7.61 11.52 9.15
C PHE A 517 6.49 10.75 9.84
N PRO A 518 5.85 9.78 9.19
CA PRO A 518 4.86 8.93 9.84
C PRO A 518 5.52 8.18 11.00
N ILE A 519 4.84 8.14 12.15
CA ILE A 519 5.30 7.37 13.31
C ILE A 519 4.93 5.90 13.20
N ASP A 520 5.65 5.06 13.95
CA ASP A 520 5.26 3.69 14.22
C ASP A 520 3.81 3.63 14.72
N ARG A 521 3.01 2.80 14.05
CA ARG A 521 1.59 2.60 14.38
C ARG A 521 1.45 2.02 15.78
N VAL A 522 0.83 2.78 16.68
CA VAL A 522 0.54 2.29 18.04
C VAL A 522 -0.83 1.63 18.07
N ARG A 523 -0.86 0.30 18.10
CA ARG A 523 -2.11 -0.46 18.25
C ARG A 523 -2.50 -0.60 19.71
N LEU A 524 -3.79 -0.42 19.98
CA LEU A 524 -4.44 -0.59 21.27
C LEU A 524 -5.41 -1.76 21.19
N PHE A 525 -5.30 -2.69 22.12
CA PHE A 525 -6.11 -3.92 22.11
C PHE A 525 -6.33 -4.45 23.54
N PRO A 526 -7.43 -5.16 23.80
CA PRO A 526 -7.67 -5.80 25.07
C PRO A 526 -6.78 -7.03 25.23
N THR A 527 -6.31 -7.25 26.46
CA THR A 527 -5.56 -8.46 26.87
C THR A 527 -6.47 -9.51 27.52
N THR A 528 -7.78 -9.26 27.44
CA THR A 528 -8.87 -10.08 27.97
C THR A 528 -9.90 -10.25 26.86
N LEU A 529 -10.69 -11.34 26.91
CA LEU A 529 -11.67 -11.60 25.86
C LEU A 529 -12.83 -10.60 25.95
N GLU A 530 -12.92 -9.71 24.97
CA GLU A 530 -13.90 -8.62 24.92
C GLU A 530 -14.72 -8.68 23.64
N THR A 531 -15.97 -8.25 23.71
CA THR A 531 -16.83 -8.12 22.50
C THR A 531 -16.85 -6.70 21.94
N SER A 532 -16.51 -5.71 22.76
CA SER A 532 -16.42 -4.31 22.36
C SER A 532 -15.58 -3.51 23.36
N VAL A 533 -14.69 -2.66 22.87
CA VAL A 533 -13.91 -1.70 23.66
C VAL A 533 -13.91 -0.36 22.94
N ASN A 534 -14.36 0.70 23.61
CA ASN A 534 -14.28 2.05 23.10
C ASN A 534 -13.02 2.74 23.64
N TYR A 535 -12.20 3.29 22.75
CA TYR A 535 -10.97 4.00 23.13
C TYR A 535 -11.17 5.51 23.10
N SER A 536 -10.65 6.22 24.09
CA SER A 536 -10.72 7.69 24.16
C SER A 536 -9.56 8.30 24.94
N ILE A 537 -9.15 9.51 24.58
CA ILE A 537 -8.11 10.26 25.31
C ILE A 537 -8.70 10.78 26.62
N SER A 538 -8.08 10.43 27.74
CA SER A 538 -8.51 10.81 29.10
C SER A 538 -7.53 11.74 29.82
N GLY A 539 -6.28 11.80 29.36
CA GLY A 539 -5.25 12.67 29.91
C GLY A 539 -4.16 13.02 28.90
N GLY A 540 -3.52 14.17 29.07
CA GLY A 540 -2.51 14.67 28.13
C GLY A 540 -3.12 15.07 26.77
N ALA A 541 -2.25 15.17 25.77
CA ALA A 541 -2.63 15.41 24.37
C ALA A 541 -1.70 14.60 23.47
N LEU A 542 -2.23 14.15 22.34
CA LEU A 542 -1.41 13.61 21.27
C LEU A 542 -0.51 14.72 20.69
N PRO A 543 0.72 14.39 20.24
CA PRO A 543 1.47 15.25 19.33
C PRO A 543 0.58 15.76 18.20
N ALA A 544 0.74 17.03 17.82
CA ALA A 544 0.00 17.60 16.70
C ALA A 544 0.24 16.78 15.43
N GLY A 545 -0.83 16.45 14.70
CA GLY A 545 -0.79 15.61 13.50
C GLY A 545 -1.08 14.11 13.73
N LEU A 546 -1.08 13.64 14.99
CA LEU A 546 -1.50 12.28 15.32
C LEU A 546 -2.99 12.18 15.68
N SER A 547 -3.57 11.01 15.43
CA SER A 547 -4.99 10.73 15.67
C SER A 547 -5.22 9.34 16.26
N LEU A 548 -6.20 9.22 17.18
CA LEU A 548 -6.66 7.96 17.74
C LEU A 548 -7.88 7.46 16.95
N ASN A 549 -7.74 6.33 16.26
CA ASN A 549 -8.72 5.79 15.32
C ASN A 549 -9.19 4.39 15.73
N PRO A 550 -10.51 4.12 15.85
CA PRO A 550 -11.00 2.76 16.05
C PRO A 550 -10.88 1.94 14.77
N ILE A 551 -10.37 0.71 14.88
CA ILE A 551 -10.09 -0.15 13.70
C ILE A 551 -10.92 -1.43 13.68
N SER A 552 -11.41 -1.85 14.84
CA SER A 552 -12.37 -2.96 14.99
C SER A 552 -13.29 -2.69 16.19
N ALA A 553 -14.16 -3.65 16.53
CA ALA A 553 -14.99 -3.53 17.73
C ALA A 553 -14.16 -3.48 19.03
N THR A 554 -12.95 -4.03 19.02
CA THR A 554 -12.10 -4.21 20.19
C THR A 554 -10.73 -3.54 20.08
N GLN A 555 -10.36 -3.01 18.91
CA GLN A 555 -9.05 -2.40 18.71
C GLN A 555 -9.14 -0.95 18.22
N ALA A 556 -8.12 -0.18 18.57
CA ALA A 556 -7.86 1.15 18.02
C ALA A 556 -6.38 1.29 17.67
N GLU A 557 -6.03 2.36 16.99
CA GLU A 557 -4.65 2.71 16.67
C GLU A 557 -4.40 4.19 16.83
N ILE A 558 -3.14 4.56 17.03
CA ILE A 558 -2.66 5.93 16.94
C ILE A 558 -1.66 6.00 15.80
N VAL A 559 -1.98 6.85 14.83
CA VAL A 559 -1.29 7.01 13.54
C VAL A 559 -1.29 8.48 13.14
N GLY A 560 -0.40 8.84 12.23
CA GLY A 560 -0.29 10.17 11.64
C GLY A 560 1.15 10.62 11.48
N VAL A 561 1.31 11.87 11.06
CA VAL A 561 2.60 12.54 10.89
C VAL A 561 2.69 13.66 11.91
N PRO A 562 3.62 13.61 12.88
CA PRO A 562 3.73 14.63 13.90
C PRO A 562 4.32 15.91 13.29
N THR A 563 3.84 17.07 13.71
CA THR A 563 4.29 18.37 13.19
C THR A 563 4.98 19.23 14.24
N GLU A 564 5.23 18.68 15.43
CA GLU A 564 5.82 19.40 16.56
C GLU A 564 6.86 18.52 17.26
N VAL A 565 8.04 19.09 17.50
CA VAL A 565 9.14 18.45 18.26
C VAL A 565 8.81 18.47 19.75
N GLY A 566 9.12 17.37 20.43
CA GLY A 566 9.17 17.32 21.88
C GLY A 566 8.73 15.99 22.47
N PRO A 567 8.90 15.85 23.80
CA PRO A 567 8.29 14.74 24.52
C PRO A 567 6.79 15.00 24.70
N PHE A 568 5.97 14.03 24.35
CA PHE A 568 4.53 14.06 24.62
C PHE A 568 4.13 12.86 25.47
N SER A 569 3.08 13.01 26.27
CA SER A 569 2.53 11.91 27.05
C SER A 569 1.01 11.99 26.99
N VAL A 570 0.38 10.92 26.56
CA VAL A 570 -1.08 10.79 26.43
C VAL A 570 -1.56 9.58 27.22
N THR A 571 -2.70 9.73 27.88
CA THR A 571 -3.40 8.64 28.55
C THR A 571 -4.66 8.30 27.74
N VAL A 572 -4.79 7.04 27.37
CA VAL A 572 -5.92 6.51 26.62
C VAL A 572 -6.70 5.53 27.49
N ASP A 573 -7.99 5.77 27.63
CA ASP A 573 -8.94 4.88 28.30
C ASP A 573 -9.54 3.89 27.28
N GLY A 574 -9.63 2.62 27.66
CA GLY A 574 -10.50 1.63 27.07
C GLY A 574 -11.72 1.38 27.97
N ASP A 575 -12.92 1.41 27.40
CA ASP A 575 -14.20 1.23 28.09
C ASP A 575 -15.05 0.16 27.38
N ASN A 576 -15.36 -0.94 28.08
CA ASN A 576 -16.24 -2.02 27.57
C ASN A 576 -17.71 -1.88 28.03
N GLY A 577 -18.05 -0.76 28.65
CA GLY A 577 -19.37 -0.44 29.22
C GLY A 577 -19.55 -0.93 30.67
N VAL A 578 -18.58 -1.65 31.23
CA VAL A 578 -18.59 -2.17 32.61
C VAL A 578 -17.37 -1.66 33.37
N ASP A 579 -16.19 -1.88 32.81
CA ASP A 579 -14.90 -1.51 33.36
C ASP A 579 -14.23 -0.46 32.46
N VAL A 580 -13.42 0.40 33.06
CA VAL A 580 -12.58 1.38 32.35
C VAL A 580 -11.14 1.20 32.84
N VAL A 581 -10.22 1.00 31.90
CA VAL A 581 -8.77 0.87 32.17
C VAL A 581 -8.01 1.80 31.25
N SER A 582 -6.91 2.37 31.76
CA SER A 582 -6.10 3.35 31.04
C SER A 582 -4.70 2.80 30.76
N VAL A 583 -4.13 3.21 29.63
CA VAL A 583 -2.71 3.04 29.29
C VAL A 583 -2.09 4.40 28.97
N THR A 584 -0.83 4.59 29.36
CA THR A 584 -0.05 5.79 29.01
C THR A 584 0.89 5.48 27.86
N ILE A 585 0.98 6.42 26.93
CA ILE A 585 1.83 6.38 25.75
C ILE A 585 2.70 7.62 25.79
N ASP A 586 4.01 7.39 25.80
CA ASP A 586 5.02 8.44 25.77
C ASP A 586 5.62 8.48 24.38
N TYR A 587 5.71 9.67 23.82
CA TYR A 587 6.30 9.96 22.51
C TYR A 587 7.56 10.79 22.70
N ASP A 588 8.55 10.54 21.86
CA ASP A 588 9.75 11.36 21.72
C ASP A 588 9.90 11.76 20.25
N ILE A 589 9.37 12.94 19.91
CA ILE A 589 9.41 13.44 18.53
C ILE A 589 10.61 14.38 18.39
N SER A 590 11.55 13.99 17.56
CA SER A 590 12.77 14.75 17.24
C SER A 590 12.63 15.48 15.89
N SER A 591 13.62 16.29 15.54
CA SER A 591 13.77 16.80 14.17
C SER A 591 14.66 15.89 13.35
N ASP A 592 14.34 15.73 12.06
CA ASP A 592 15.14 14.95 11.11
C ASP A 592 16.27 15.78 10.47
N GLU A 593 16.23 17.11 10.61
CA GLU A 593 17.24 17.99 10.00
C GLU A 593 18.63 17.78 10.64
N PRO A 594 19.71 17.53 9.89
CA PRO A 594 21.04 17.49 10.48
C PRO A 594 21.32 18.79 11.25
N ALA A 595 22.09 18.75 12.33
CA ALA A 595 22.55 19.99 12.95
C ALA A 595 23.33 20.81 11.90
N PRO A 596 23.19 22.15 11.85
CA PRO A 596 23.95 22.99 10.95
C PRO A 596 25.44 22.66 11.04
N LEU A 597 26.10 22.58 9.90
CA LEU A 597 27.52 22.32 9.77
C LEU A 597 28.06 23.11 8.58
N PHE A 598 28.93 24.08 8.84
CA PHE A 598 29.59 24.79 7.76
C PHE A 598 30.69 23.93 7.14
N ASP A 599 30.65 23.76 5.83
CA ASP A 599 31.68 23.04 5.07
C ASP A 599 33.05 23.71 5.23
N ASP A 600 33.07 25.04 5.25
CA ASP A 600 34.25 25.87 5.47
C ASP A 600 34.13 26.70 6.75
N ARG A 601 35.18 26.70 7.56
CA ARG A 601 35.26 27.52 8.78
C ARG A 601 35.48 29.01 8.52
N PHE A 602 35.85 29.34 7.28
CA PHE A 602 36.13 30.70 6.81
C PHE A 602 35.50 30.90 5.43
N ILE A 603 34.53 31.80 5.36
CA ILE A 603 33.77 32.12 4.16
C ILE A 603 34.14 33.53 3.70
N SER A 604 34.50 33.71 2.43
CA SER A 604 34.97 35.00 1.92
C SER A 604 34.21 35.46 0.68
N PHE A 605 33.67 36.67 0.74
CA PHE A 605 32.96 37.31 -0.36
C PHE A 605 33.74 38.51 -0.90
N GLY A 606 34.08 38.47 -2.19
CA GLY A 606 34.76 39.56 -2.89
C GLY A 606 33.83 40.32 -3.83
N LEU A 607 33.69 41.63 -3.64
CA LEU A 607 32.80 42.48 -4.42
C LEU A 607 33.58 43.33 -5.43
N PRO A 608 33.28 43.23 -6.74
CA PRO A 608 33.97 44.00 -7.76
C PRO A 608 33.62 45.49 -7.65
N ALA A 609 34.63 46.35 -7.84
CA ALA A 609 34.51 47.79 -7.67
C ALA A 609 33.75 48.54 -8.80
N VAL A 610 33.02 47.86 -9.69
CA VAL A 610 32.63 48.44 -11.00
C VAL A 610 31.14 48.35 -11.34
N ASP A 611 30.54 49.55 -11.46
CA ASP A 611 29.33 49.99 -12.20
C ASP A 611 27.94 49.66 -11.62
N ASP A 612 27.37 50.62 -10.86
CA ASP A 612 25.96 50.96 -10.59
C ASP A 612 24.90 49.84 -10.36
N SER A 613 25.32 48.58 -10.18
CA SER A 613 24.46 47.41 -9.99
C SER A 613 24.94 46.58 -8.80
N TYR A 614 24.47 46.95 -7.61
CA TYR A 614 24.69 46.25 -6.34
C TYR A 614 23.92 44.91 -6.31
N ASP A 615 24.38 43.92 -7.09
CA ASP A 615 23.72 42.61 -7.23
C ASP A 615 24.31 41.55 -6.28
N PHE A 616 24.97 41.99 -5.20
CA PHE A 616 25.44 41.08 -4.16
C PHE A 616 24.28 40.70 -3.26
N ASN A 617 23.85 39.46 -3.40
CA ASN A 617 22.78 38.85 -2.64
C ASN A 617 23.11 37.36 -2.46
N ASP A 618 24.02 37.07 -1.53
CA ASP A 618 24.48 35.70 -1.27
C ASP A 618 23.72 35.09 -0.09
N ASN A 619 23.33 33.83 -0.26
CA ASN A 619 22.64 33.06 0.75
C ASN A 619 23.64 32.12 1.45
N LEU A 620 23.91 32.35 2.73
CA LEU A 620 24.83 31.53 3.52
C LEU A 620 24.33 30.10 3.71
N ASP A 621 23.04 29.85 3.53
CA ASP A 621 22.45 28.52 3.57
C ASP A 621 23.03 27.57 2.52
N LEU A 622 23.49 28.10 1.38
CA LEU A 622 24.16 27.32 0.34
C LEU A 622 25.54 26.79 0.73
N LEU A 623 26.06 27.21 1.90
CA LEU A 623 27.39 26.87 2.40
C LEU A 623 27.32 26.03 3.70
N ASN A 624 26.12 25.53 4.02
CA ASN A 624 25.83 24.87 5.27
C ASN A 624 25.07 23.55 5.03
N GLY A 625 25.52 22.47 5.67
CA GLY A 625 24.74 21.23 5.76
C GLY A 625 23.77 21.28 6.93
N GLY A 626 22.49 20.99 6.73
CA GLY A 626 21.51 20.84 7.82
C GLY A 626 20.55 22.01 8.07
N ALA A 627 20.12 22.71 7.00
CA ALA A 627 18.98 23.64 6.94
C ALA A 627 18.69 24.40 8.26
N PRO A 628 19.33 25.55 8.49
CA PRO A 628 19.16 26.32 9.71
C PRO A 628 17.77 26.98 9.80
N ASP A 629 17.13 26.88 10.96
CA ASP A 629 15.88 27.61 11.25
C ASP A 629 16.14 29.09 11.62
N PHE A 630 17.37 29.37 12.07
CA PHE A 630 17.74 30.66 12.65
C PHE A 630 19.22 30.96 12.37
N TRP A 631 19.49 32.23 12.05
CA TRP A 631 20.84 32.74 11.90
C TRP A 631 21.13 33.90 12.86
N GLU A 632 22.29 33.86 13.50
CA GLU A 632 22.74 34.91 14.40
C GLU A 632 24.10 35.45 13.92
N LEU A 633 24.13 36.75 13.61
CA LEU A 633 25.37 37.46 13.38
C LEU A 633 26.00 37.79 14.73
N LEU A 634 27.16 37.18 14.99
CA LEU A 634 27.92 37.36 16.22
C LEU A 634 29.02 38.42 15.96
N PRO A 635 28.80 39.69 16.38
CA PRO A 635 29.79 40.74 16.19
C PRO A 635 31.00 40.46 17.07
N ASP A 636 32.02 39.83 16.48
CA ASP A 636 33.32 39.59 17.11
C ASP A 636 34.22 40.83 16.90
N GLU A 637 35.50 40.69 16.52
CA GLU A 637 36.43 41.84 16.37
C GLU A 637 36.02 42.88 15.29
N GLY A 638 35.07 42.59 14.39
CA GLY A 638 34.64 43.51 13.32
C GLY A 638 33.62 44.58 13.74
N GLY A 639 33.04 44.49 14.94
CA GLY A 639 32.07 45.49 15.41
C GLY A 639 30.67 45.37 14.77
N PRO A 640 29.80 46.39 14.93
CA PRO A 640 28.43 46.34 14.42
C PRO A 640 28.41 46.24 12.89
N LEU A 641 27.34 45.63 12.36
CA LEU A 641 27.11 45.55 10.91
C LEU A 641 27.15 46.96 10.29
N PRO A 642 27.96 47.20 9.23
CA PRO A 642 28.10 48.51 8.62
C PRO A 642 26.84 48.89 7.82
N ASP A 643 26.61 50.19 7.63
CA ASP A 643 25.39 50.71 7.00
C ASP A 643 25.28 50.34 5.50
N TRP A 644 26.38 49.87 4.89
CA TRP A 644 26.42 49.40 3.51
C TRP A 644 26.07 47.92 3.32
N LEU A 645 25.93 47.14 4.41
CA LEU A 645 25.64 45.71 4.39
C LEU A 645 24.37 45.41 5.21
N SER A 646 23.47 44.58 4.69
CA SER A 646 22.33 44.05 5.45
C SER A 646 22.42 42.53 5.59
N PHE A 647 21.88 42.02 6.69
CA PHE A 647 21.78 40.60 6.98
C PHE A 647 20.34 40.26 7.35
N ASP A 648 19.79 39.22 6.73
CA ASP A 648 18.48 38.66 7.08
C ASP A 648 18.68 37.46 8.02
N GLU A 649 18.27 37.60 9.29
CA GLU A 649 18.43 36.57 10.34
C GLU A 649 17.50 35.37 10.14
N ASP A 650 16.41 35.52 9.37
CA ASP A 650 15.47 34.44 9.09
C ASP A 650 15.93 33.59 7.91
N THR A 651 16.64 34.18 6.93
CA THR A 651 17.06 33.47 5.70
C THR A 651 18.56 33.30 5.53
N GLY A 652 19.39 33.89 6.38
CA GLY A 652 20.86 33.83 6.26
C GLY A 652 21.42 34.61 5.06
N VAL A 653 20.64 35.56 4.51
CA VAL A 653 21.01 36.27 3.27
C VAL A 653 21.80 37.54 3.60
N LEU A 654 22.96 37.70 2.96
CA LEU A 654 23.78 38.90 2.98
C LEU A 654 23.54 39.73 1.71
N THR A 655 23.21 41.01 1.88
CA THR A 655 22.96 41.93 0.76
C THR A 655 23.77 43.21 0.91
N ALA A 656 24.48 43.61 -0.15
CA ALA A 656 25.11 44.92 -0.19
C ALA A 656 24.08 45.97 -0.62
N ILE A 657 23.82 46.95 0.25
CA ILE A 657 22.76 47.94 0.06
C ILE A 657 23.26 49.33 -0.31
N ASP A 658 24.56 49.61 -0.15
CA ASP A 658 25.23 50.83 -0.61
C ASP A 658 26.72 50.57 -0.92
N ASP A 659 27.42 51.55 -1.49
CA ASP A 659 28.88 51.57 -1.60
C ASP A 659 29.48 52.06 -0.25
N PRO A 660 30.46 51.33 0.34
CA PRO A 660 31.17 51.79 1.54
C PRO A 660 31.74 53.22 1.41
N ALA A 661 32.12 53.64 0.21
CA ALA A 661 32.60 55.00 -0.06
C ALA A 661 31.51 56.07 0.12
N ASN A 662 30.23 55.73 -0.05
CA ASN A 662 29.09 56.62 0.18
C ASN A 662 28.78 56.79 1.67
N THR A 663 28.98 55.74 2.47
CA THR A 663 28.76 55.77 3.93
C THR A 663 29.98 56.30 4.70
N GLY A 664 31.18 56.25 4.09
CA GLY A 664 32.44 56.65 4.71
C GLY A 664 32.96 55.63 5.72
N GLU A 665 32.50 54.38 5.61
CA GLU A 665 32.88 53.26 6.46
C GLU A 665 33.95 52.39 5.79
N ASP A 666 34.50 51.43 6.54
CA ASP A 666 35.52 50.51 6.03
C ASP A 666 34.93 49.60 4.92
N PRO A 667 35.59 49.45 3.76
CA PRO A 667 35.15 48.52 2.71
C PRO A 667 35.33 47.04 3.05
N PHE A 668 35.85 46.74 4.24
CA PHE A 668 36.00 45.39 4.77
C PHE A 668 35.11 45.19 6.01
N TYR A 669 34.38 44.08 6.03
CA TYR A 669 33.65 43.63 7.21
C TYR A 669 33.99 42.17 7.52
N PHE A 670 34.18 41.85 8.80
CA PHE A 670 34.45 40.51 9.28
C PHE A 670 33.60 40.24 10.52
N ALA A 671 32.94 39.09 10.56
CA ALA A 671 32.17 38.67 11.71
C ALA A 671 32.15 37.15 11.82
N ARG A 672 31.56 36.66 12.92
CA ARG A 672 31.13 35.28 13.01
C ARG A 672 29.66 35.19 12.68
N ILE A 673 29.30 34.10 12.04
CA ILE A 673 27.92 33.72 11.84
C ILE A 673 27.67 32.41 12.58
N ARG A 674 26.55 32.36 13.30
CA ARG A 674 26.00 31.12 13.84
C ARG A 674 24.77 30.74 13.04
N ALA A 675 24.73 29.50 12.62
CA ALA A 675 23.54 28.85 12.12
C ALA A 675 23.02 27.90 13.20
N GLU A 676 21.72 27.90 13.46
CA GLU A 676 21.09 27.07 14.47
C GLU A 676 19.80 26.44 13.93
N ASN A 677 19.59 25.18 14.25
CA ASN A 677 18.28 24.54 14.20
C ASN A 677 18.04 23.80 15.53
N VAL A 678 16.90 23.15 15.65
CA VAL A 678 16.53 22.41 16.86
C VAL A 678 17.49 21.27 17.24
N ASN A 679 18.32 20.79 16.30
CA ASN A 679 19.27 19.70 16.49
C ASN A 679 20.68 20.17 16.83
N GLY A 680 20.99 21.45 16.66
CA GLY A 680 22.26 22.03 17.11
C GLY A 680 22.57 23.38 16.46
N SER A 681 23.79 23.84 16.71
CA SER A 681 24.34 25.01 16.04
C SER A 681 25.77 24.78 15.63
N ASP A 682 26.17 25.43 14.55
CA ASP A 682 27.57 25.56 14.16
C ASP A 682 27.88 27.01 13.80
N GLU A 683 29.17 27.32 13.81
CA GLU A 683 29.67 28.68 13.65
C GLU A 683 30.80 28.70 12.63
N ALA A 684 30.77 29.70 11.76
CA ALA A 684 31.84 30.02 10.83
C ALA A 684 32.23 31.48 10.95
N PHE A 685 33.45 31.79 10.55
CA PHE A 685 33.87 33.16 10.30
C PHE A 685 33.52 33.53 8.86
N PHE A 686 33.10 34.78 8.64
CA PHE A 686 32.97 35.30 7.29
C PHE A 686 33.56 36.70 7.15
N ASP A 687 34.03 37.02 5.95
CA ASP A 687 34.36 38.38 5.54
C ASP A 687 33.74 38.79 4.21
N VAL A 688 33.51 40.10 4.08
CA VAL A 688 33.05 40.76 2.85
C VAL A 688 34.02 41.90 2.55
N CYS A 689 34.59 41.89 1.34
CA CYS A 689 35.56 42.91 0.91
C CYS A 689 35.14 43.56 -0.42
N PHE A 690 35.07 44.90 -0.44
CA PHE A 690 34.86 45.69 -1.67
C PHE A 690 36.20 46.11 -2.30
N GLY A 691 36.50 45.67 -3.54
CA GLY A 691 37.71 46.12 -4.26
C GLY A 691 38.21 45.24 -5.42
N ASP A 692 39.16 45.77 -6.19
CA ASP A 692 39.80 45.10 -7.34
C ASP A 692 40.75 44.00 -6.82
N LEU A 693 40.43 42.72 -7.03
CA LEU A 693 41.18 41.52 -6.57
C LEU A 693 42.61 41.37 -7.16
N GLY A 694 43.19 42.45 -7.70
CA GLY A 694 44.35 42.43 -8.61
C GLY A 694 45.62 43.14 -8.15
N GLN A 695 45.70 43.72 -6.95
CA GLN A 695 46.98 44.29 -6.45
C GLN A 695 47.24 43.92 -4.99
N GLU A 696 48.47 43.47 -4.72
CA GLU A 696 49.03 43.06 -3.42
C GLU A 696 49.13 44.21 -2.38
N GLU A 697 48.15 45.10 -2.29
CA GLU A 697 48.06 46.09 -1.21
C GLU A 697 46.92 45.72 -0.25
N GLU A 698 47.32 45.04 0.84
CA GLU A 698 46.71 45.03 2.18
C GLU A 698 45.17 45.16 2.24
N GLY A 699 44.44 44.04 2.23
CA GLY A 699 43.00 44.08 2.58
C GLY A 699 42.25 42.76 2.49
N CYS A 700 42.17 42.14 1.29
CA CYS A 700 41.18 41.08 1.03
C CYS A 700 41.74 39.63 0.98
N PHE A 701 42.86 39.32 1.66
CA PHE A 701 43.36 37.94 1.76
C PHE A 701 43.92 37.68 3.15
N PHE A 702 43.20 36.90 3.96
CA PHE A 702 43.84 36.09 5.00
C PHE A 702 44.00 34.68 4.47
N GLY A 703 45.26 34.30 4.24
CA GLY A 703 45.64 32.94 3.87
C GLY A 703 45.48 31.96 5.01
N GLU A 704 45.38 30.69 4.62
CA GLU A 704 45.64 29.46 5.39
C GLU A 704 45.96 29.68 6.88
N PHE A 705 45.00 29.35 7.75
CA PHE A 705 45.22 29.13 9.18
C PHE A 705 45.12 27.66 9.56
#